data_AF-A0A1T5IXQ7-F1
#
_entry.id   AF-A0A1T5IXQ7-F1
#
_cell.length_a   1.000
_cell.length_b   1.000
_cell.length_c   1.000
_cell.angle_alpha   90.00
_cell.angle_beta   90.00
_cell.angle_gamma   90.00
#
_symmetry.space_group_name_H-M   'P 1'
#
loop_
_entity.id
_entity.type
_entity.pdbx_description
1 polymer ?
#
loop_
_entity_poly.entity_id
_entity_poly.type
_entity_poly.pdbx_seq_one_letter_code
_entity_poly.pdbx_strand_id
1 'polypeptide(L)'
;MSDQYHFIGNDALESLKKVLDGLAPSGIFLVHGHKSYSDCGAAEAMGSLLKGYEVTEFDAFSSNPKYEEAEAGCEAFIASGADVVIGVGGGSGMDIAKAIRHLAAARIEAVTGSKKMIPLVAIPTTSGTGAEATKFAVLYKDGKKMSMEAEDVLPDYAVVYPPFTCSSNLYLTICAGFDAIAQAIESVWSVGATEESCSYAFKALGLMWKTLPKAAYMTLEDRAKMAEGAYWAGRAINITRTTAPHAYSYTFTSEYLYPHGHAVALTFPFFFGYNLGCTVSDYSGKDFGEYTDRISRLKEVLGMSTAAEMLAYVDRLGISELRRNQDIDWDSYLDSVNPDRLANNPRPMDAISNALLVRDLEKNRSRKTDRVISILFMQEFKEVLLRTLGSFMDFCSANGLRWYLAYGGAIGAVRHKGMVPWDDDIDVYMPREDYEKLLKIDAFPDGYGILAARRGDYDVPFSYIKYVDRRTSLQEMWKYRVDTGVFVDVFPLDSCDGDVSAIDAFRKKYLKIFQLYKRGTRKYRFEDWKKSWERLDFHAICVAVIDRCILRYLRYWYRSRFNKMDESLAGSEGDYYVSLGSPYPTFKEIYSKEWFKDTTTMQFDGLEVQLPAGYDSLLRQIYGDYMQMPPEDKRESDHHHYILDLKRKLS
;
A
#
# COMPACT_ATOMS: atom_id res chain seq x y z
N MET A 1 26.84 1.93 -30.43
CA MET A 1 25.61 1.81 -29.63
C MET A 1 24.52 2.46 -30.46
N SER A 2 23.48 1.72 -30.83
CA SER A 2 22.30 2.37 -31.41
C SER A 2 21.63 3.16 -30.31
N ASP A 3 21.45 4.46 -30.49
CA ASP A 3 20.76 5.29 -29.52
C ASP A 3 19.30 4.83 -29.41
N GLN A 4 18.88 4.38 -28.21
CA GLN A 4 17.48 4.13 -27.91
C GLN A 4 16.73 5.47 -27.82
N TYR A 5 15.62 5.58 -28.52
CA TYR A 5 14.69 6.69 -28.37
C TYR A 5 13.80 6.47 -27.13
N HIS A 6 13.57 7.52 -26.35
CA HIS A 6 12.71 7.44 -25.17
C HIS A 6 11.75 8.62 -25.10
N PHE A 7 10.53 8.34 -24.66
CA PHE A 7 9.47 9.31 -24.43
C PHE A 7 8.95 9.09 -23.02
N ILE A 8 9.07 10.09 -22.16
CA ILE A 8 8.77 9.98 -20.74
C ILE A 8 7.83 11.12 -20.36
N GLY A 9 6.70 10.78 -19.77
CA GLY A 9 5.73 11.77 -19.28
C GLY A 9 4.30 11.46 -19.68
N ASN A 10 3.40 12.38 -19.33
CA ASN A 10 1.96 12.25 -19.58
C ASN A 10 1.58 12.41 -21.06
N ASP A 11 2.51 12.81 -21.91
CA ASP A 11 2.37 12.94 -23.36
C ASP A 11 3.11 11.82 -24.12
N ALA A 12 3.72 10.85 -23.41
CA ALA A 12 4.52 9.79 -24.02
C ALA A 12 3.72 8.96 -25.06
N LEU A 13 2.43 8.71 -24.83
CA LEU A 13 1.57 8.01 -25.80
C LEU A 13 1.32 8.82 -27.08
N GLU A 14 1.33 10.14 -27.04
CA GLU A 14 1.24 10.95 -28.27
C GLU A 14 2.47 10.76 -29.15
N SER A 15 3.63 10.53 -28.52
CA SER A 15 4.87 10.24 -29.22
C SER A 15 4.87 8.85 -29.82
N LEU A 16 4.23 7.87 -29.19
CA LEU A 16 4.04 6.53 -29.78
C LEU A 16 3.33 6.61 -31.13
N LYS A 17 2.31 7.46 -31.27
CA LYS A 17 1.62 7.65 -32.56
C LYS A 17 2.58 8.13 -33.64
N LYS A 18 3.45 9.11 -33.33
CA LYS A 18 4.47 9.61 -34.27
C LYS A 18 5.50 8.54 -34.64
N VAL A 19 5.86 7.68 -33.69
CA VAL A 19 6.74 6.53 -33.93
C VAL A 19 6.09 5.58 -34.93
N LEU A 20 4.82 5.20 -34.72
CA LEU A 20 4.11 4.30 -35.63
C LEU A 20 3.92 4.91 -37.01
N ASP A 21 3.60 6.20 -37.12
CA ASP A 21 3.49 6.89 -38.40
C ASP A 21 4.83 6.88 -39.17
N GLY A 22 5.95 7.00 -38.46
CA GLY A 22 7.30 6.95 -39.04
C GLY A 22 7.77 5.55 -39.42
N LEU A 23 7.38 4.52 -38.64
CA LEU A 23 7.65 3.12 -38.93
C LEU A 23 6.78 2.59 -40.08
N ALA A 24 5.57 3.15 -40.24
CA ALA A 24 4.55 2.72 -41.20
C ALA A 24 4.35 1.19 -41.22
N PRO A 25 4.03 0.56 -40.07
CA PRO A 25 3.96 -0.89 -39.96
C PRO A 25 2.87 -1.47 -40.86
N SER A 26 3.19 -2.58 -41.54
CA SER A 26 2.17 -3.36 -42.24
C SER A 26 1.35 -4.22 -41.28
N GLY A 27 1.91 -4.60 -40.13
CA GLY A 27 1.22 -5.30 -39.07
C GLY A 27 1.94 -5.18 -37.73
N ILE A 28 1.18 -5.07 -36.65
CA ILE A 28 1.68 -4.88 -35.29
C ILE A 28 1.47 -6.16 -34.49
N PHE A 29 2.53 -6.63 -33.84
CA PHE A 29 2.47 -7.74 -32.89
C PHE A 29 2.51 -7.19 -31.46
N LEU A 30 1.36 -7.21 -30.79
CA LEU A 30 1.17 -6.62 -29.47
C LEU A 30 1.30 -7.69 -28.38
N VAL A 31 2.39 -7.62 -27.62
CA VAL A 31 2.67 -8.51 -26.49
C VAL A 31 2.21 -7.83 -25.21
N HIS A 32 1.31 -8.46 -24.46
CA HIS A 32 0.82 -7.89 -23.20
C HIS A 32 0.43 -8.96 -22.18
N GLY A 33 0.42 -8.60 -20.89
CA GLY A 33 -0.11 -9.51 -19.86
C GLY A 33 -1.64 -9.63 -19.94
N HIS A 34 -2.21 -10.76 -19.53
CA HIS A 34 -3.67 -10.98 -19.54
C HIS A 34 -4.46 -9.90 -18.77
N LYS A 35 -4.45 -9.96 -17.44
CA LYS A 35 -5.28 -9.09 -16.61
C LYS A 35 -4.65 -7.72 -16.37
N SER A 36 -3.32 -7.68 -16.20
CA SER A 36 -2.58 -6.45 -15.90
C SER A 36 -2.72 -5.38 -16.98
N TYR A 37 -2.85 -5.78 -18.24
CA TYR A 37 -3.02 -4.87 -19.38
C TYR A 37 -4.36 -4.12 -19.33
N SER A 38 -5.43 -4.81 -18.92
CA SER A 38 -6.75 -4.19 -18.73
C SER A 38 -6.79 -3.35 -17.45
N ASP A 39 -6.29 -3.90 -16.33
CA ASP A 39 -6.34 -3.26 -15.01
C ASP A 39 -5.58 -1.92 -14.96
N CYS A 40 -4.57 -1.71 -15.82
CA CYS A 40 -3.82 -0.44 -15.90
C CYS A 40 -4.38 0.57 -16.91
N GLY A 41 -5.49 0.25 -17.58
CA GLY A 41 -6.07 1.10 -18.63
C GLY A 41 -5.31 1.06 -19.96
N ALA A 42 -4.28 0.23 -20.09
CA ALA A 42 -3.52 0.11 -21.33
C ALA A 42 -4.36 -0.49 -22.46
N ALA A 43 -5.26 -1.44 -22.17
CA ALA A 43 -6.17 -2.00 -23.17
C ALA A 43 -7.01 -0.91 -23.89
N GLU A 44 -7.59 0.01 -23.14
CA GLU A 44 -8.38 1.11 -23.70
C GLU A 44 -7.53 2.11 -24.48
N ALA A 45 -6.39 2.51 -23.90
CA ALA A 45 -5.49 3.48 -24.50
C ALA A 45 -4.87 2.96 -25.81
N MET A 46 -4.37 1.73 -25.80
CA MET A 46 -3.76 1.09 -26.96
C MET A 46 -4.82 0.72 -28.01
N GLY A 47 -5.99 0.23 -27.62
CA GLY A 47 -7.08 -0.06 -28.56
C GLY A 47 -7.53 1.19 -29.32
N SER A 48 -7.54 2.35 -28.65
CA SER A 48 -7.82 3.64 -29.29
C SER A 48 -6.69 4.09 -30.20
N LEU A 49 -5.43 3.93 -29.77
CA LEU A 49 -4.24 4.39 -30.50
C LEU A 49 -3.92 3.54 -31.73
N LEU A 50 -4.14 2.23 -31.65
CA LEU A 50 -3.88 1.26 -32.71
C LEU A 50 -5.07 1.07 -33.66
N LYS A 51 -6.14 1.85 -33.50
CA LYS A 51 -7.31 1.80 -34.38
C LYS A 51 -6.92 2.11 -35.82
N GLY A 52 -7.13 1.14 -36.71
CA GLY A 52 -6.79 1.24 -38.13
C GLY A 52 -5.51 0.51 -38.55
N TYR A 53 -4.76 -0.04 -37.60
CA TYR A 53 -3.65 -0.96 -37.87
C TYR A 53 -4.13 -2.43 -37.84
N GLU A 54 -3.46 -3.30 -38.58
CA GLU A 54 -3.59 -4.75 -38.41
C GLU A 54 -2.82 -5.16 -37.15
N VAL A 55 -3.51 -5.69 -36.14
CA VAL A 55 -2.92 -6.02 -34.84
C VAL A 55 -3.14 -7.49 -34.53
N THR A 56 -2.05 -8.19 -34.22
CA THR A 56 -2.07 -9.55 -33.64
C THR A 56 -1.63 -9.47 -32.19
N GLU A 57 -2.46 -9.94 -31.28
CA GLU A 57 -2.19 -9.94 -29.83
C GLU A 57 -1.53 -11.25 -29.38
N PHE A 58 -0.62 -11.16 -28.41
CA PHE A 58 0.02 -12.29 -27.75
C PHE A 58 0.12 -12.08 -26.24
N ASP A 59 -0.64 -12.88 -25.49
CA ASP A 59 -0.68 -12.87 -24.02
C ASP A 59 -0.44 -14.24 -23.40
N ALA A 60 -0.10 -15.24 -24.22
CA ALA A 60 0.09 -16.64 -23.84
C ALA A 60 1.47 -16.90 -23.17
N PHE A 61 1.76 -16.19 -22.08
CA PHE A 61 2.97 -16.35 -21.27
C PHE A 61 2.70 -16.25 -19.78
N SER A 62 3.59 -16.80 -18.97
CA SER A 62 3.48 -16.82 -17.51
C SER A 62 4.25 -15.67 -16.84
N SER A 63 3.98 -15.43 -15.55
CA SER A 63 4.65 -14.36 -14.79
C SER A 63 6.16 -14.56 -14.67
N ASN A 64 6.63 -15.81 -14.70
CA ASN A 64 8.03 -16.18 -14.81
C ASN A 64 8.25 -16.72 -16.23
N PRO A 65 8.49 -15.83 -17.21
CA PRO A 65 8.38 -16.15 -18.63
C PRO A 65 9.31 -17.29 -19.01
N LYS A 66 8.77 -18.30 -19.68
CA LYS A 66 9.53 -19.48 -20.09
C LYS A 66 10.13 -19.30 -21.48
N TYR A 67 11.24 -19.97 -21.74
CA TYR A 67 11.86 -19.95 -23.07
C TYR A 67 10.89 -20.47 -24.14
N GLU A 68 10.12 -21.51 -23.83
CA GLU A 68 9.14 -22.11 -24.75
C GLU A 68 7.97 -21.16 -25.05
N GLU A 69 7.61 -20.28 -24.11
CA GLU A 69 6.59 -19.23 -24.32
C GLU A 69 7.10 -18.17 -25.31
N ALA A 70 8.39 -17.81 -25.22
CA ALA A 70 9.03 -16.92 -26.19
C ALA A 70 9.15 -17.58 -27.58
N GLU A 71 9.42 -18.89 -27.66
CA GLU A 71 9.42 -19.63 -28.93
C GLU A 71 8.02 -19.67 -29.58
N ALA A 72 6.98 -19.94 -28.79
CA ALA A 72 5.60 -19.91 -29.26
C ALA A 72 5.20 -18.51 -29.75
N GLY A 73 5.60 -17.46 -29.03
CA GLY A 73 5.39 -16.08 -29.46
C GLY A 73 6.16 -15.72 -30.73
N CYS A 74 7.37 -16.26 -30.91
CA CYS A 74 8.14 -16.11 -32.14
C CYS A 74 7.44 -16.77 -33.35
N GLU A 75 6.87 -17.96 -33.17
CA GLU A 75 6.07 -18.62 -34.21
C GLU A 75 4.82 -17.83 -34.57
N ALA A 76 4.10 -17.35 -33.57
CA ALA A 76 2.92 -16.49 -33.77
C ALA A 76 3.28 -15.18 -34.47
N PHE A 77 4.39 -14.54 -34.10
CA PHE A 77 4.90 -13.33 -34.76
C PHE A 77 5.16 -13.58 -36.23
N ILE A 78 5.93 -14.62 -36.58
CA ILE A 78 6.24 -14.96 -37.98
C ILE A 78 4.97 -15.30 -38.76
N ALA A 79 4.04 -16.05 -38.16
CA ALA A 79 2.78 -16.44 -38.81
C ALA A 79 1.83 -15.26 -39.05
N SER A 80 1.86 -14.25 -38.19
CA SER A 80 1.02 -13.05 -38.32
C SER A 80 1.41 -12.15 -39.48
N GLY A 81 2.64 -12.24 -39.98
CA GLY A 81 3.17 -11.31 -40.97
C GLY A 81 3.48 -9.91 -40.44
N ALA A 82 3.31 -9.67 -39.13
CA ALA A 82 3.65 -8.42 -38.49
C ALA A 82 5.14 -8.07 -38.66
N ASP A 83 5.44 -6.77 -38.70
CA ASP A 83 6.79 -6.24 -38.88
C ASP A 83 7.27 -5.35 -37.75
N VAL A 84 6.43 -5.06 -36.75
CA VAL A 84 6.76 -4.32 -35.52
C VAL A 84 6.26 -5.10 -34.29
N VAL A 85 7.07 -5.12 -33.22
CA VAL A 85 6.69 -5.67 -31.92
C VAL A 85 6.44 -4.52 -30.93
N ILE A 86 5.31 -4.56 -30.22
CA ILE A 86 5.02 -3.65 -29.10
C ILE A 86 4.83 -4.50 -27.84
N GLY A 87 5.67 -4.29 -26.83
CA GLY A 87 5.54 -4.93 -25.52
C GLY A 87 4.94 -3.97 -24.50
N VAL A 88 3.80 -4.32 -23.90
CA VAL A 88 3.12 -3.54 -22.86
C VAL A 88 2.97 -4.36 -21.59
N GLY A 89 3.61 -3.92 -20.51
CA GLY A 89 3.48 -4.61 -19.22
C GLY A 89 4.61 -4.34 -18.23
N GLY A 90 4.72 -5.19 -17.22
CA GLY A 90 5.91 -5.24 -16.36
C GLY A 90 7.07 -5.98 -17.02
N GLY A 91 8.13 -6.28 -16.25
CA GLY A 91 9.32 -6.97 -16.74
C GLY A 91 9.05 -8.24 -17.54
N SER A 92 8.15 -9.10 -17.08
CA SER A 92 7.85 -10.38 -17.76
C SER A 92 7.32 -10.20 -19.19
N GLY A 93 6.38 -9.28 -19.40
CA GLY A 93 5.81 -9.01 -20.73
C GLY A 93 6.81 -8.35 -21.66
N MET A 94 7.62 -7.43 -21.13
CA MET A 94 8.69 -6.80 -21.91
C MET A 94 9.81 -7.80 -22.27
N ASP A 95 10.17 -8.70 -21.37
CA ASP A 95 11.19 -9.71 -21.62
C ASP A 95 10.72 -10.75 -22.65
N ILE A 96 9.45 -11.14 -22.64
CA ILE A 96 8.84 -11.94 -23.71
C ILE A 96 8.88 -11.18 -25.05
N ALA A 97 8.47 -9.92 -25.10
CA ALA A 97 8.50 -9.13 -26.34
C ALA A 97 9.90 -9.02 -26.94
N LYS A 98 10.92 -8.77 -26.10
CA LYS A 98 12.33 -8.76 -26.50
C LYS A 98 12.80 -10.12 -27.01
N ALA A 99 12.46 -11.20 -26.31
CA ALA A 99 12.85 -12.54 -26.70
C ALA A 99 12.20 -12.95 -28.03
N ILE A 100 10.91 -12.66 -28.22
CA ILE A 100 10.20 -12.86 -29.48
C ILE A 100 10.91 -12.15 -30.62
N ARG A 101 11.23 -10.86 -30.45
CA ARG A 101 11.99 -10.07 -31.45
C ARG A 101 13.33 -10.73 -31.79
N HIS A 102 14.12 -11.06 -30.78
CA HIS A 102 15.46 -11.63 -30.97
C HIS A 102 15.41 -12.98 -31.69
N LEU A 103 14.51 -13.87 -31.25
CA LEU A 103 14.32 -15.19 -31.86
C LEU A 103 13.80 -15.08 -33.30
N ALA A 104 12.86 -14.16 -33.55
CA ALA A 104 12.31 -13.94 -34.89
C ALA A 104 13.39 -13.41 -35.85
N ALA A 105 14.19 -12.43 -35.42
CA ALA A 105 15.30 -11.90 -36.21
C ALA A 105 16.30 -13.00 -36.59
N ALA A 106 16.67 -13.87 -35.64
CA ALA A 106 17.56 -15.00 -35.88
C ALA A 106 16.97 -16.04 -36.85
N ARG A 107 15.67 -16.36 -36.74
CA ARG A 107 14.98 -17.29 -37.67
C ARG A 107 14.87 -16.72 -39.08
N ILE A 108 14.58 -15.42 -39.20
CA ILE A 108 14.55 -14.74 -40.50
C ILE A 108 15.94 -14.75 -41.13
N GLU A 109 16.99 -14.39 -40.37
CA GLU A 109 18.37 -14.41 -40.85
C GLU A 109 18.81 -15.80 -41.33
N ALA A 110 18.42 -16.86 -40.62
CA ALA A 110 18.72 -18.23 -41.01
C ALA A 110 18.09 -18.63 -42.36
N VAL A 111 16.98 -17.99 -42.76
CA VAL A 111 16.29 -18.24 -44.03
C VAL A 111 16.76 -17.29 -45.14
N THR A 112 16.93 -16.00 -44.84
CA THR A 112 17.24 -14.96 -45.83
C THR A 112 18.73 -14.71 -46.03
N GLY A 113 19.57 -15.17 -45.10
CA GLY A 113 21.00 -14.83 -45.03
C GLY A 113 21.27 -13.39 -44.59
N SER A 114 20.24 -12.64 -44.15
CA SER A 114 20.36 -11.24 -43.73
C SER A 114 19.56 -10.96 -42.47
N LYS A 115 20.21 -10.35 -41.47
CA LYS A 115 19.55 -9.96 -40.22
C LYS A 115 18.57 -8.81 -40.47
N LYS A 116 17.27 -9.10 -40.34
CA LYS A 116 16.22 -8.07 -40.35
C LYS A 116 16.12 -7.46 -38.95
N MET A 117 16.36 -6.15 -38.84
CA MET A 117 16.05 -5.42 -37.61
C MET A 117 14.54 -5.23 -37.51
N ILE A 118 13.92 -5.92 -36.55
CA ILE A 118 12.50 -5.78 -36.24
C ILE A 118 12.38 -4.67 -35.18
N PRO A 119 11.65 -3.57 -35.45
CA PRO A 119 11.42 -2.52 -34.47
C PRO A 119 10.71 -3.05 -33.23
N LEU A 120 11.20 -2.65 -32.05
CA LEU A 120 10.58 -2.96 -30.76
C LEU A 120 10.28 -1.70 -29.98
N VAL A 121 9.02 -1.56 -29.59
CA VAL A 121 8.53 -0.55 -28.66
C VAL A 121 8.24 -1.21 -27.30
N ALA A 122 8.83 -0.71 -26.23
CA ALA A 122 8.57 -1.16 -24.86
C ALA A 122 7.81 -0.10 -24.06
N ILE A 123 6.71 -0.51 -23.42
CA ILE A 123 5.79 0.36 -22.68
C ILE A 123 5.62 -0.22 -21.27
N PRO A 124 6.38 0.26 -20.26
CA PRO A 124 6.30 -0.27 -18.91
C PRO A 124 5.00 0.13 -18.22
N THR A 125 4.38 -0.82 -17.52
CA THR A 125 3.21 -0.58 -16.63
C THR A 125 3.58 -0.64 -15.15
N THR A 126 4.88 -0.77 -14.85
CA THR A 126 5.43 -0.80 -13.49
C THR A 126 6.68 0.07 -13.41
N SER A 127 6.88 0.79 -12.32
CA SER A 127 8.08 1.60 -12.07
C SER A 127 9.13 0.81 -11.30
N GLY A 128 9.78 -0.17 -11.93
CA GLY A 128 10.77 -1.01 -11.24
C GLY A 128 11.85 -1.63 -12.11
N THR A 129 11.47 -2.54 -12.99
CA THR A 129 12.44 -3.43 -13.66
C THR A 129 13.41 -2.72 -14.61
N GLY A 130 13.05 -1.54 -15.11
CA GLY A 130 13.82 -0.81 -16.13
C GLY A 130 14.04 -1.59 -17.42
N ALA A 131 13.26 -2.65 -17.66
CA ALA A 131 13.46 -3.59 -18.75
C ALA A 131 13.29 -2.91 -20.11
N GLU A 132 12.44 -1.89 -20.21
CA GLU A 132 12.33 -1.03 -21.39
C GLU A 132 13.65 -0.37 -21.81
N ALA A 133 14.65 -0.29 -20.92
CA ALA A 133 15.93 0.38 -21.11
C ALA A 133 17.14 -0.56 -21.09
N THR A 134 16.94 -1.89 -21.12
CA THR A 134 18.03 -2.87 -21.01
C THR A 134 18.12 -3.83 -22.19
N LYS A 135 19.35 -4.26 -22.48
CA LYS A 135 19.69 -5.34 -23.44
C LYS A 135 19.64 -6.74 -22.84
N PHE A 136 18.90 -6.90 -21.74
CA PHE A 136 18.69 -8.17 -21.05
C PHE A 136 17.23 -8.60 -21.18
N ALA A 137 16.99 -9.89 -21.35
CA ALA A 137 15.68 -10.50 -21.16
C ALA A 137 15.83 -11.73 -20.26
N VAL A 138 15.05 -11.78 -19.18
CA VAL A 138 15.06 -12.90 -18.24
C VAL A 138 14.01 -13.92 -18.66
N LEU A 139 14.44 -15.17 -18.85
CA LEU A 139 13.59 -16.30 -19.19
C LEU A 139 13.89 -17.48 -18.25
N TYR A 140 13.01 -18.48 -18.23
CA TYR A 140 13.19 -19.74 -17.50
C TYR A 140 13.18 -20.92 -18.46
N LYS A 141 14.14 -21.85 -18.30
CA LYS A 141 14.22 -23.09 -19.06
C LYS A 141 14.53 -24.24 -18.11
N ASP A 142 13.73 -25.31 -18.15
CA ASP A 142 13.86 -26.46 -17.24
C ASP A 142 13.89 -26.06 -15.73
N GLY A 143 13.11 -25.05 -15.36
CA GLY A 143 13.07 -24.50 -14.00
C GLY A 143 14.29 -23.64 -13.62
N LYS A 144 15.28 -23.50 -14.51
CA LYS A 144 16.47 -22.67 -14.31
C LYS A 144 16.31 -21.32 -14.98
N LYS A 145 16.77 -20.29 -14.28
CA LYS A 145 16.79 -18.92 -14.81
C LYS A 145 17.88 -18.77 -15.86
N MET A 146 17.53 -18.16 -16.98
CA MET A 146 18.37 -17.79 -18.10
C MET A 146 18.29 -16.27 -18.30
N SER A 147 19.42 -15.63 -18.62
CA SER A 147 19.46 -14.22 -19.01
C SER A 147 19.95 -14.14 -20.46
N MET A 148 19.08 -13.77 -21.38
CA MET A 148 19.45 -13.46 -22.76
C MET A 148 20.07 -12.06 -22.79
N GLU A 149 21.29 -11.94 -23.31
CA GLU A 149 22.02 -10.68 -23.47
C GLU A 149 22.47 -10.53 -24.92
N ALA A 150 21.91 -9.56 -25.65
CA ALA A 150 22.32 -9.24 -27.01
C ALA A 150 21.97 -7.78 -27.36
N GLU A 151 22.71 -7.15 -28.27
CA GLU A 151 22.45 -5.75 -28.65
C GLU A 151 21.05 -5.55 -29.25
N ASP A 152 20.54 -6.55 -29.98
CA ASP A 152 19.18 -6.58 -30.52
C ASP A 152 18.13 -7.07 -29.51
N VAL A 153 18.44 -7.14 -28.22
CA VAL A 153 17.43 -7.27 -27.14
C VAL A 153 17.01 -5.91 -26.60
N LEU A 154 17.83 -4.85 -26.79
CA LEU A 154 17.47 -3.50 -26.38
C LEU A 154 16.30 -2.97 -27.23
N PRO A 155 15.19 -2.50 -26.64
CA PRO A 155 14.11 -1.85 -27.38
C PRO A 155 14.61 -0.60 -28.12
N ASP A 156 14.11 -0.37 -29.34
CA ASP A 156 14.44 0.84 -30.10
C ASP A 156 13.74 2.08 -29.51
N TYR A 157 12.53 1.87 -28.98
CA TYR A 157 11.69 2.90 -28.38
C TYR A 157 11.22 2.49 -26.98
N ALA A 158 11.44 3.36 -25.99
CA ALA A 158 10.85 3.24 -24.66
C ALA A 158 9.77 4.33 -24.48
N VAL A 159 8.52 3.92 -24.22
CA VAL A 159 7.38 4.84 -24.00
C VAL A 159 6.93 4.72 -22.55
N VAL A 160 7.47 5.58 -21.70
CA VAL A 160 7.23 5.57 -20.25
C VAL A 160 6.06 6.49 -19.93
N TYR A 161 4.85 5.91 -19.87
CA TYR A 161 3.60 6.62 -19.61
C TYR A 161 3.11 6.42 -18.16
N PRO A 162 3.28 7.41 -17.25
CA PRO A 162 3.03 7.22 -15.82
C PRO A 162 1.62 6.76 -15.42
N PRO A 163 0.52 7.16 -16.10
CA PRO A 163 -0.83 6.71 -15.73
C PRO A 163 -1.01 5.19 -15.72
N PHE A 164 -0.26 4.42 -16.51
CA PHE A 164 -0.31 2.95 -16.49
C PHE A 164 0.23 2.35 -15.18
N THR A 165 0.87 3.14 -14.32
CA THR A 165 1.38 2.68 -13.02
C THR A 165 0.38 2.94 -11.88
N CYS A 166 -0.68 3.72 -12.11
CA CYS A 166 -1.59 4.19 -11.06
C CYS A 166 -2.44 3.08 -10.44
N SER A 167 -2.75 2.01 -11.17
CA SER A 167 -3.53 0.87 -10.65
C SER A 167 -2.68 -0.18 -9.90
N SER A 168 -1.35 -0.02 -9.88
CA SER A 168 -0.47 -0.90 -9.11
C SER A 168 -0.80 -0.80 -7.63
N ASN A 169 -1.07 -1.95 -7.00
CA ASN A 169 -1.25 -2.00 -5.55
C ASN A 169 0.01 -1.51 -4.81
N LEU A 170 -0.14 -1.18 -3.54
CA LEU A 170 0.94 -0.58 -2.74
C LEU A 170 2.16 -1.49 -2.67
N TYR A 171 1.98 -2.78 -2.39
CA TYR A 171 3.09 -3.71 -2.22
C TYR A 171 3.89 -3.86 -3.51
N LEU A 172 3.22 -3.96 -4.66
CA LEU A 172 3.87 -3.97 -5.95
C LEU A 172 4.61 -2.64 -6.21
N THR A 173 4.00 -1.50 -5.87
CA THR A 173 4.62 -0.17 -6.00
C THR A 173 5.90 -0.07 -5.18
N ILE A 174 5.87 -0.56 -3.94
CA ILE A 174 7.01 -0.55 -3.02
C ILE A 174 8.11 -1.49 -3.51
N CYS A 175 7.76 -2.74 -3.85
CA CYS A 175 8.73 -3.70 -4.36
C CYS A 175 9.39 -3.21 -5.66
N ALA A 176 8.59 -2.79 -6.63
CA ALA A 176 9.11 -2.29 -7.92
C ALA A 176 9.96 -1.03 -7.71
N GLY A 177 9.49 -0.06 -6.93
CA GLY A 177 10.23 1.16 -6.67
C GLY A 177 11.55 0.92 -5.93
N PHE A 178 11.57 -0.01 -4.96
CA PHE A 178 12.80 -0.35 -4.27
C PHE A 178 13.78 -1.11 -5.17
N ASP A 179 13.30 -1.99 -6.04
CA ASP A 179 14.10 -2.66 -7.07
C ASP A 179 14.85 -1.63 -7.93
N ALA A 180 14.16 -0.62 -8.46
CA ALA A 180 14.78 0.46 -9.22
C ALA A 180 15.79 1.30 -8.41
N ILE A 181 15.51 1.58 -7.13
CA ILE A 181 16.46 2.27 -6.24
C ILE A 181 17.69 1.40 -6.01
N ALA A 182 17.52 0.11 -5.74
CA ALA A 182 18.61 -0.84 -5.53
C ALA A 182 19.50 -0.95 -6.78
N GLN A 183 18.89 -1.05 -7.96
CA GLN A 183 19.60 -1.04 -9.25
C GLN A 183 20.44 0.22 -9.46
N ALA A 184 19.89 1.41 -9.16
CA ALA A 184 20.63 2.66 -9.26
C ALA A 184 21.81 2.70 -8.28
N ILE A 185 21.61 2.31 -7.01
CA ILE A 185 22.67 2.24 -6.01
C ILE A 185 23.75 1.23 -6.43
N GLU A 186 23.34 0.06 -6.91
CA GLU A 186 24.25 -0.99 -7.37
C GLU A 186 25.10 -0.55 -8.55
N SER A 187 24.51 0.21 -9.48
CA SER A 187 25.24 0.82 -10.58
C SER A 187 26.25 1.87 -10.12
N VAL A 188 26.08 2.51 -8.96
CA VAL A 188 27.06 3.50 -8.45
C VAL A 188 28.29 2.80 -7.89
N TRP A 189 28.12 1.69 -7.16
CA TRP A 189 29.23 0.99 -6.52
C TRP A 189 29.83 -0.14 -7.36
N SER A 190 29.23 -0.49 -8.50
CA SER A 190 29.70 -1.57 -9.37
C SER A 190 31.15 -1.34 -9.82
N VAL A 191 31.93 -2.42 -9.94
CA VAL A 191 33.28 -2.35 -10.53
C VAL A 191 33.25 -1.95 -12.01
N GLY A 192 32.11 -2.13 -12.68
CA GLY A 192 31.87 -1.73 -14.07
C GLY A 192 31.30 -0.32 -14.22
N ALA A 193 31.19 0.45 -13.13
CA ALA A 193 30.58 1.77 -13.17
C ALA A 193 31.42 2.79 -13.95
N THR A 194 30.75 3.50 -14.85
CA THR A 194 31.26 4.59 -15.70
C THR A 194 30.62 5.92 -15.32
N GLU A 195 31.19 7.04 -15.77
CA GLU A 195 30.59 8.38 -15.58
C GLU A 195 29.14 8.44 -16.09
N GLU A 196 28.88 7.87 -17.27
CA GLU A 196 27.54 7.79 -17.86
C GLU A 196 26.58 7.01 -16.96
N SER A 197 26.97 5.80 -16.51
CA SER A 197 26.12 4.99 -15.64
C SER A 197 25.83 5.68 -14.30
N CYS A 198 26.81 6.37 -13.72
CA CYS A 198 26.64 7.13 -12.50
C CYS A 198 25.72 8.34 -12.69
N SER A 199 25.81 9.02 -13.84
CA SER A 199 24.89 10.11 -14.19
C SER A 199 23.44 9.64 -14.22
N TYR A 200 23.16 8.51 -14.89
CA TYR A 200 21.82 7.91 -14.90
C TYR A 200 21.38 7.47 -13.50
N ALA A 201 22.26 6.79 -12.75
CA ALA A 201 21.94 6.33 -11.40
C ALA A 201 21.62 7.48 -10.44
N PHE A 202 22.41 8.57 -10.44
CA PHE A 202 22.12 9.72 -9.58
C PHE A 202 20.86 10.48 -10.01
N LYS A 203 20.55 10.53 -11.32
CA LYS A 203 19.27 11.05 -11.80
C LYS A 203 18.09 10.20 -11.28
N ALA A 204 18.20 8.88 -11.37
CA ALA A 204 17.21 7.94 -10.85
C ALA A 204 16.98 8.13 -9.34
N LEU A 205 18.06 8.20 -8.55
CA LEU A 205 17.99 8.39 -7.10
C LEU A 205 17.39 9.75 -6.73
N GLY A 206 17.73 10.82 -7.44
CA GLY A 206 17.16 12.15 -7.22
C GLY A 206 15.64 12.20 -7.39
N LEU A 207 15.10 11.37 -8.28
CA LEU A 207 13.65 11.25 -8.53
C LEU A 207 12.96 10.33 -7.52
N MET A 208 13.55 9.18 -7.18
CA MET A 208 12.86 8.10 -6.47
C MET A 208 13.07 8.11 -4.96
N TRP A 209 14.24 8.51 -4.47
CA TRP A 209 14.65 8.26 -3.07
C TRP A 209 13.68 8.83 -2.03
N LYS A 210 13.22 10.07 -2.24
CA LYS A 210 12.24 10.77 -1.40
C LYS A 210 10.78 10.53 -1.82
N THR A 211 10.57 9.89 -2.96
CA THR A 211 9.24 9.68 -3.55
C THR A 211 8.68 8.32 -3.15
N LEU A 212 9.50 7.26 -3.15
CA LEU A 212 9.07 5.91 -2.78
C LEU A 212 8.41 5.82 -1.38
N PRO A 213 8.90 6.50 -0.33
CA PRO A 213 8.23 6.46 0.98
C PRO A 213 6.78 6.96 0.97
N LYS A 214 6.36 7.69 -0.08
CA LYS A 214 4.99 8.16 -0.27
C LYS A 214 4.08 7.16 -0.97
N ALA A 215 4.54 5.92 -1.22
CA ALA A 215 3.85 4.94 -2.07
C ALA A 215 2.35 4.74 -1.75
N ALA A 216 1.95 4.87 -0.49
CA ALA A 216 0.55 4.74 -0.06
C ALA A 216 -0.36 5.89 -0.53
N TYR A 217 0.20 7.02 -0.96
CA TYR A 217 -0.54 8.24 -1.32
C TYR A 217 0.16 9.04 -2.45
N MET A 218 0.85 8.34 -3.36
CA MET A 218 1.51 8.97 -4.49
C MET A 218 0.51 9.72 -5.38
N THR A 219 0.80 10.98 -5.67
CA THR A 219 0.13 11.73 -6.74
C THR A 219 0.55 11.22 -8.12
N LEU A 220 -0.12 11.66 -9.18
CA LEU A 220 0.35 11.38 -10.55
C LEU A 220 1.76 11.93 -10.81
N GLU A 221 2.12 13.06 -10.18
CA GLU A 221 3.48 13.62 -10.26
C GLU A 221 4.51 12.71 -9.57
N ASP A 222 4.19 12.16 -8.39
CA ASP A 222 5.05 11.19 -7.71
C ASP A 222 5.19 9.91 -8.54
N ARG A 223 4.10 9.42 -9.16
CA ARG A 223 4.14 8.28 -10.10
C ARG A 223 5.02 8.57 -11.32
N ALA A 224 4.95 9.78 -11.87
CA ALA A 224 5.80 10.20 -12.98
C ALA A 224 7.29 10.20 -12.60
N LYS A 225 7.64 10.71 -11.41
CA LYS A 225 9.02 10.65 -10.88
C LYS A 225 9.50 9.21 -10.70
N MET A 226 8.65 8.32 -10.19
CA MET A 226 8.99 6.90 -10.04
C MET A 226 9.20 6.23 -11.40
N ALA A 227 8.32 6.47 -12.37
CA ALA A 227 8.41 5.89 -13.71
C ALA A 227 9.67 6.37 -14.47
N GLU A 228 9.94 7.69 -14.47
CA GLU A 228 11.17 8.24 -15.04
C GLU A 228 12.41 7.71 -14.30
N GLY A 229 12.36 7.66 -12.97
CA GLY A 229 13.47 7.16 -12.16
C GLY A 229 13.80 5.70 -12.46
N ALA A 230 12.80 4.84 -12.62
CA ALA A 230 12.98 3.43 -12.98
C ALA A 230 13.60 3.28 -14.38
N TYR A 231 13.20 4.11 -15.35
CA TYR A 231 13.85 4.15 -16.67
C TYR A 231 15.35 4.47 -16.57
N TRP A 232 15.71 5.52 -15.81
CA TRP A 232 17.12 5.88 -15.63
C TRP A 232 17.92 4.84 -14.84
N ALA A 233 17.30 4.17 -13.87
CA ALA A 233 17.91 3.03 -13.19
C ALA A 233 18.20 1.89 -14.17
N GLY A 234 17.25 1.56 -15.05
CA GLY A 234 17.41 0.61 -16.15
C GLY A 234 18.57 0.98 -17.08
N ARG A 235 18.66 2.24 -17.51
CA ARG A 235 19.77 2.76 -18.32
C ARG A 235 21.13 2.61 -17.62
N ALA A 236 21.17 2.80 -16.31
CA ALA A 236 22.39 2.64 -15.52
C ALA A 236 22.86 1.17 -15.50
N ILE A 237 21.97 0.23 -15.16
CA ILE A 237 22.30 -1.21 -15.10
C ILE A 237 22.48 -1.85 -16.47
N ASN A 238 21.98 -1.24 -17.55
CA ASN A 238 22.29 -1.66 -18.91
C ASN A 238 23.81 -1.60 -19.20
N ILE A 239 24.52 -0.68 -18.54
CA ILE A 239 25.98 -0.53 -18.63
C ILE A 239 26.68 -1.42 -17.60
N THR A 240 26.25 -1.34 -16.34
CA THR A 240 27.02 -1.85 -15.19
C THR A 240 26.64 -3.25 -14.73
N ARG A 241 25.47 -3.75 -15.18
CA ARG A 241 24.76 -4.88 -14.57
C ARG A 241 24.45 -4.60 -13.08
N THR A 242 23.86 -5.59 -12.41
CA THR A 242 23.61 -5.54 -10.96
C THR A 242 24.72 -6.27 -10.19
N THR A 243 24.77 -6.12 -8.87
CA THR A 243 25.83 -6.70 -8.02
C THR A 243 25.26 -7.74 -7.04
N ALA A 244 25.87 -7.86 -5.86
CA ALA A 244 25.53 -8.88 -4.87
C ALA A 244 24.05 -8.87 -4.43
N PRO A 245 23.39 -7.75 -4.07
CA PRO A 245 22.00 -7.80 -3.61
C PRO A 245 21.07 -8.52 -4.59
N HIS A 246 21.19 -8.24 -5.90
CA HIS A 246 20.43 -8.96 -6.92
C HIS A 246 20.87 -10.41 -7.08
N ALA A 247 22.17 -10.72 -7.02
CA ALA A 247 22.67 -12.10 -7.13
C ALA A 247 22.10 -13.01 -6.03
N TYR A 248 21.96 -12.51 -4.80
CA TYR A 248 21.41 -13.24 -3.65
C TYR A 248 19.87 -13.24 -3.61
N SER A 249 19.20 -12.36 -4.36
CA SER A 249 17.72 -12.25 -4.34
C SER A 249 16.97 -13.34 -5.13
N TYR A 250 17.63 -14.03 -6.06
CA TYR A 250 16.90 -14.88 -7.02
C TYR A 250 16.24 -16.09 -6.37
N THR A 251 16.93 -16.75 -5.45
CA THR A 251 16.42 -17.92 -4.73
C THR A 251 15.20 -17.54 -3.88
N PHE A 252 15.23 -16.35 -3.26
CA PHE A 252 14.05 -15.79 -2.59
C PHE A 252 12.86 -15.59 -3.53
N THR A 253 13.12 -15.24 -4.79
CA THR A 253 12.07 -15.08 -5.79
C THR A 253 11.53 -16.43 -6.28
N SER A 254 12.41 -17.35 -6.69
CA SER A 254 12.03 -18.60 -7.35
C SER A 254 11.54 -19.69 -6.40
N GLU A 255 12.15 -19.84 -5.24
CA GLU A 255 11.85 -20.93 -4.29
C GLU A 255 10.93 -20.46 -3.17
N TYR A 256 11.13 -19.23 -2.71
CA TYR A 256 10.46 -18.70 -1.52
C TYR A 256 9.31 -17.72 -1.84
N LEU A 257 9.05 -17.46 -3.13
CA LEU A 257 7.91 -16.71 -3.66
C LEU A 257 7.80 -15.26 -3.12
N TYR A 258 8.94 -14.61 -2.89
CA TYR A 258 8.98 -13.16 -2.70
C TYR A 258 8.90 -12.46 -4.06
N PRO A 259 8.19 -11.33 -4.19
CA PRO A 259 8.41 -10.42 -5.32
C PRO A 259 9.87 -9.98 -5.36
N HIS A 260 10.40 -9.79 -6.57
CA HIS A 260 11.83 -9.58 -6.77
C HIS A 260 12.41 -8.43 -5.95
N GLY A 261 11.77 -7.25 -5.97
CA GLY A 261 12.24 -6.11 -5.19
C GLY A 261 12.23 -6.32 -3.66
N HIS A 262 11.31 -7.13 -3.13
CA HIS A 262 11.36 -7.54 -1.72
C HIS A 262 12.56 -8.46 -1.50
N ALA A 263 12.75 -9.46 -2.35
CA ALA A 263 13.90 -10.36 -2.26
C ALA A 263 15.25 -9.61 -2.27
N VAL A 264 15.38 -8.56 -3.10
CA VAL A 264 16.54 -7.66 -3.10
C VAL A 264 16.64 -6.93 -1.75
N ALA A 265 15.54 -6.35 -1.28
CA ALA A 265 15.47 -5.61 -0.02
C ALA A 265 15.85 -6.40 1.23
N LEU A 266 15.66 -7.72 1.25
CA LEU A 266 16.07 -8.57 2.38
C LEU A 266 17.58 -8.53 2.65
N THR A 267 18.38 -8.52 1.60
CA THR A 267 19.85 -8.56 1.71
C THR A 267 20.49 -7.18 1.56
N PHE A 268 19.74 -6.21 1.03
CA PHE A 268 20.25 -4.88 0.70
C PHE A 268 20.89 -4.13 1.87
N PRO A 269 20.31 -4.11 3.10
CA PRO A 269 20.92 -3.41 4.23
C PRO A 269 22.31 -3.94 4.61
N PHE A 270 22.51 -5.26 4.54
CA PHE A 270 23.82 -5.89 4.76
C PHE A 270 24.81 -5.39 3.72
N PHE A 271 24.47 -5.51 2.42
CA PHE A 271 25.36 -5.12 1.33
C PHE A 271 25.63 -3.62 1.28
N PHE A 272 24.67 -2.79 1.68
CA PHE A 272 24.86 -1.36 1.85
C PHE A 272 25.99 -1.09 2.85
N GLY A 273 25.93 -1.64 4.06
CA GLY A 273 27.03 -1.48 5.03
C GLY A 273 28.34 -2.12 4.55
N TYR A 274 28.25 -3.30 3.94
CA TYR A 274 29.41 -4.07 3.49
C TYR A 274 30.22 -3.34 2.40
N ASN A 275 29.55 -2.78 1.40
CA ASN A 275 30.17 -2.05 0.30
C ASN A 275 30.60 -0.64 0.73
N LEU A 276 29.81 0.08 1.54
CA LEU A 276 30.22 1.38 2.08
C LEU A 276 31.47 1.31 2.97
N GLY A 277 31.73 0.14 3.57
CA GLY A 277 32.92 -0.16 4.37
C GLY A 277 34.06 -0.82 3.57
N CYS A 278 33.99 -0.85 2.23
CA CYS A 278 35.05 -1.42 1.40
C CYS A 278 36.35 -0.63 1.58
N THR A 279 37.44 -1.34 1.79
CA THR A 279 38.81 -0.79 1.88
C THR A 279 39.56 -1.02 0.58
N VAL A 280 40.72 -0.39 0.44
CA VAL A 280 41.60 -0.60 -0.73
C VAL A 280 42.09 -2.05 -0.85
N SER A 281 42.22 -2.78 0.27
CA SER A 281 42.64 -4.19 0.27
C SER A 281 41.56 -5.14 -0.22
N ASP A 282 40.29 -4.75 -0.08
CA ASP A 282 39.13 -5.60 -0.33
C ASP A 282 38.48 -5.28 -1.67
N TYR A 283 38.92 -4.21 -2.35
CA TYR A 283 38.31 -3.71 -3.57
C TYR A 283 38.71 -4.55 -4.79
N SER A 284 37.73 -4.97 -5.58
CA SER A 284 37.91 -5.80 -6.78
C SER A 284 38.00 -5.00 -8.10
N GLY A 285 37.76 -3.69 -8.06
CA GLY A 285 37.81 -2.82 -9.23
C GLY A 285 39.21 -2.24 -9.53
N LYS A 286 39.28 -1.38 -10.55
CA LYS A 286 40.57 -0.82 -11.03
C LYS A 286 41.05 0.40 -10.24
N ASP A 287 40.13 1.33 -9.94
CA ASP A 287 40.43 2.59 -9.26
C ASP A 287 39.61 2.71 -7.98
N PHE A 288 40.31 2.65 -6.83
CA PHE A 288 39.68 2.78 -5.51
C PHE A 288 39.35 4.24 -5.16
N GLY A 289 40.09 5.21 -5.71
CA GLY A 289 39.83 6.63 -5.50
C GLY A 289 38.48 7.04 -6.10
N GLU A 290 38.26 6.68 -7.37
CA GLU A 290 36.97 6.91 -8.04
C GLU A 290 35.82 6.21 -7.30
N TYR A 291 36.05 4.99 -6.81
CA TYR A 291 35.08 4.29 -5.97
C TYR A 291 34.73 5.10 -4.72
N THR A 292 35.73 5.58 -3.97
CA THR A 292 35.48 6.37 -2.76
C THR A 292 34.76 7.68 -3.02
N ASP A 293 35.02 8.34 -4.15
CA ASP A 293 34.33 9.58 -4.55
C ASP A 293 32.85 9.30 -4.85
N ARG A 294 32.57 8.24 -5.62
CA ARG A 294 31.19 7.80 -5.91
C ARG A 294 30.43 7.43 -4.65
N ILE A 295 31.07 6.69 -3.74
CA ILE A 295 30.47 6.32 -2.45
C ILE A 295 30.20 7.54 -1.57
N SER A 296 31.10 8.53 -1.56
CA SER A 296 30.91 9.77 -0.79
C SER A 296 29.69 10.56 -1.31
N ARG A 297 29.58 10.72 -2.63
CA ARG A 297 28.41 11.34 -3.26
C ARG A 297 27.12 10.56 -3.02
N LEU A 298 27.18 9.22 -3.05
CA LEU A 298 26.03 8.38 -2.73
C LEU A 298 25.53 8.61 -1.31
N LYS A 299 26.43 8.64 -0.32
CA LYS A 299 26.07 8.92 1.08
C LYS A 299 25.40 10.29 1.24
N GLU A 300 25.88 11.30 0.52
CA GLU A 300 25.28 12.65 0.50
C GLU A 300 23.85 12.64 -0.07
N VAL A 301 23.65 12.01 -1.24
CA VAL A 301 22.33 11.93 -1.89
C VAL A 301 21.31 11.18 -1.03
N LEU A 302 21.74 10.08 -0.39
CA LEU A 302 20.85 9.26 0.43
C LEU A 302 20.64 9.85 1.84
N GLY A 303 21.59 10.64 2.34
CA GLY A 303 21.64 11.09 3.73
C GLY A 303 21.84 9.93 4.72
N MET A 304 22.56 8.88 4.31
CA MET A 304 22.77 7.65 5.08
C MET A 304 24.21 7.16 4.92
N SER A 305 24.75 6.53 5.96
CA SER A 305 26.12 6.03 5.98
C SER A 305 26.27 4.63 6.59
N THR A 306 25.19 4.03 7.11
CA THR A 306 25.24 2.76 7.83
C THR A 306 24.18 1.75 7.35
N ALA A 307 24.48 0.46 7.56
CA ALA A 307 23.49 -0.62 7.34
C ALA A 307 22.22 -0.45 8.19
N ALA A 308 22.34 0.09 9.41
CA ALA A 308 21.20 0.29 10.30
C ALA A 308 20.23 1.36 9.80
N GLU A 309 20.73 2.43 9.19
CA GLU A 309 19.88 3.47 8.57
C GLU A 309 19.17 2.93 7.33
N MET A 310 19.87 2.17 6.49
CA MET A 310 19.27 1.49 5.34
C MET A 310 18.21 0.48 5.79
N LEU A 311 18.51 -0.33 6.81
CA LEU A 311 17.54 -1.24 7.40
C LEU A 311 16.31 -0.49 7.92
N ALA A 312 16.49 0.64 8.61
CA ALA A 312 15.37 1.45 9.07
C ALA A 312 14.56 2.06 7.90
N TYR A 313 15.19 2.38 6.76
CA TYR A 313 14.49 2.79 5.54
C TYR A 313 13.68 1.64 4.96
N VAL A 314 14.31 0.48 4.77
CA VAL A 314 13.66 -0.72 4.26
C VAL A 314 12.58 -1.24 5.22
N ASP A 315 12.70 -1.04 6.53
CA ASP A 315 11.67 -1.35 7.54
C ASP A 315 10.46 -0.42 7.42
N ARG A 316 10.68 0.87 7.10
CA ARG A 316 9.58 1.84 6.92
C ARG A 316 8.72 1.53 5.70
N LEU A 317 9.27 0.91 4.67
CA LEU A 317 8.55 0.51 3.46
C LEU A 317 7.68 -0.75 3.62
N GLY A 318 7.63 -1.37 4.79
CA GLY A 318 8.60 -2.44 4.92
C GLY A 318 8.61 -3.67 4.00
N ILE A 319 9.82 -3.97 3.58
CA ILE A 319 10.13 -5.14 2.77
C ILE A 319 11.44 -5.73 3.30
N SER A 320 11.65 -5.64 4.61
CA SER A 320 12.87 -6.05 5.33
C SER A 320 12.75 -7.41 6.02
N GLU A 321 11.55 -7.99 6.08
CA GLU A 321 11.29 -9.17 6.90
C GLU A 321 11.25 -10.48 6.11
N LEU A 322 11.97 -11.46 6.64
CA LEU A 322 11.80 -12.87 6.30
C LEU A 322 10.57 -13.45 7.01
N ARG A 323 9.71 -14.14 6.24
CA ARG A 323 8.53 -14.86 6.73
C ARG A 323 8.94 -15.89 7.81
N ARG A 324 8.37 -15.75 9.01
CA ARG A 324 8.75 -16.57 10.19
C ARG A 324 8.66 -18.08 10.00
N ASN A 325 7.66 -18.56 9.28
CA ASN A 325 7.39 -19.99 9.11
C ASN A 325 8.07 -20.60 7.87
N GLN A 326 9.03 -19.92 7.27
CA GLN A 326 9.75 -20.40 6.10
C GLN A 326 11.05 -21.07 6.53
N ASP A 327 11.15 -22.38 6.32
CA ASP A 327 12.41 -23.10 6.53
C ASP A 327 13.33 -22.83 5.33
N ILE A 328 14.55 -22.39 5.59
CA ILE A 328 15.51 -21.99 4.56
C ILE A 328 16.76 -22.83 4.76
N ASP A 329 17.09 -23.61 3.73
CA ASP A 329 18.38 -24.28 3.64
C ASP A 329 19.43 -23.25 3.20
N TRP A 330 20.20 -22.76 4.17
CA TRP A 330 21.20 -21.72 3.92
C TRP A 330 22.36 -22.20 3.05
N ASP A 331 22.71 -23.49 3.10
CA ASP A 331 23.78 -24.04 2.28
C ASP A 331 23.34 -24.08 0.81
N SER A 332 22.15 -24.64 0.55
CA SER A 332 21.54 -24.64 -0.79
C SER A 332 21.32 -23.22 -1.32
N TYR A 333 20.91 -22.28 -0.46
CA TYR A 333 20.76 -20.88 -0.82
C TYR A 333 22.07 -20.24 -1.26
N LEU A 334 23.16 -20.42 -0.52
CA LEU A 334 24.46 -19.85 -0.87
C LEU A 334 25.04 -20.48 -2.14
N ASP A 335 24.84 -21.78 -2.36
CA ASP A 335 25.30 -22.50 -3.56
C ASP A 335 24.56 -22.05 -4.83
N SER A 336 23.36 -21.48 -4.70
CA SER A 336 22.54 -21.02 -5.82
C SER A 336 22.89 -19.61 -6.34
N VAL A 337 23.78 -18.88 -5.66
CA VAL A 337 24.13 -17.49 -5.99
C VAL A 337 24.83 -17.42 -7.36
N ASN A 338 24.37 -16.50 -8.21
CA ASN A 338 24.94 -16.33 -9.55
C ASN A 338 26.36 -15.69 -9.50
N PRO A 339 27.43 -16.41 -9.89
CA PRO A 339 28.79 -15.91 -9.77
C PRO A 339 29.11 -14.76 -10.73
N ASP A 340 28.52 -14.77 -11.94
CA ASP A 340 28.76 -13.74 -12.95
C ASP A 340 28.25 -12.37 -12.52
N ARG A 341 27.08 -12.33 -11.85
CA ARG A 341 26.56 -11.09 -11.26
C ARG A 341 27.31 -10.68 -10.01
N LEU A 342 27.69 -11.66 -9.19
CA LEU A 342 28.43 -11.41 -7.97
C LEU A 342 29.80 -10.77 -8.25
N ALA A 343 30.44 -11.12 -9.37
CA ALA A 343 31.71 -10.54 -9.82
C ALA A 343 31.65 -9.03 -10.06
N ASN A 344 30.46 -8.44 -10.25
CA ASN A 344 30.31 -6.98 -10.40
C ASN A 344 30.37 -6.22 -9.06
N ASN A 345 30.28 -6.92 -7.92
CA ASN A 345 30.29 -6.31 -6.61
C ASN A 345 31.69 -5.77 -6.26
N PRO A 346 31.81 -4.55 -5.71
CA PRO A 346 33.11 -3.92 -5.42
C PRO A 346 33.92 -4.67 -4.36
N ARG A 347 33.25 -5.47 -3.54
CA ARG A 347 33.86 -6.25 -2.46
C ARG A 347 33.49 -7.72 -2.62
N PRO A 348 34.46 -8.64 -2.81
CA PRO A 348 34.19 -10.06 -2.99
C PRO A 348 33.56 -10.71 -1.75
N MET A 349 32.66 -11.68 -1.95
CA MET A 349 32.08 -12.46 -0.85
C MET A 349 32.87 -13.75 -0.62
N ASP A 350 33.28 -13.97 0.64
CA ASP A 350 33.91 -15.20 1.10
C ASP A 350 33.01 -15.96 2.10
N ALA A 351 33.50 -17.10 2.61
CA ALA A 351 32.75 -17.92 3.57
C ALA A 351 32.38 -17.14 4.85
N ILE A 352 33.24 -16.23 5.31
CA ILE A 352 33.00 -15.42 6.51
C ILE A 352 31.90 -14.39 6.24
N SER A 353 32.00 -13.67 5.13
CA SER A 353 31.01 -12.66 4.72
C SER A 353 29.64 -13.29 4.45
N ASN A 354 29.61 -14.49 3.86
CA ASN A 354 28.38 -15.29 3.72
C ASN A 354 27.77 -15.67 5.07
N ALA A 355 28.56 -16.16 6.02
CA ALA A 355 28.07 -16.48 7.35
C ALA A 355 27.53 -15.24 8.09
N LEU A 356 28.13 -14.07 7.88
CA LEU A 356 27.65 -12.80 8.43
C LEU A 356 26.31 -12.36 7.82
N LEU A 357 26.15 -12.51 6.49
CA LEU A 357 24.88 -12.24 5.81
C LEU A 357 23.76 -13.14 6.34
N VAL A 358 24.00 -14.46 6.41
CA VAL A 358 23.02 -15.42 6.96
C VAL A 358 22.62 -15.04 8.38
N ARG A 359 23.60 -14.71 9.24
CA ARG A 359 23.32 -14.27 10.60
C ARG A 359 22.49 -12.99 10.66
N ASP A 360 22.67 -12.06 9.73
CA ASP A 360 21.85 -10.83 9.66
C ASP A 360 20.41 -11.14 9.26
N LEU A 361 20.22 -11.98 8.24
CA LEU A 361 18.92 -12.45 7.77
C LEU A 361 18.16 -13.19 8.88
N GLU A 362 18.81 -14.09 9.61
CA GLU A 362 18.21 -14.80 10.75
C GLU A 362 17.80 -13.86 11.89
N LYS A 363 18.60 -12.82 12.17
CA LYS A 363 18.20 -11.80 13.15
C LYS A 363 16.95 -11.05 12.68
N ASN A 364 16.85 -10.72 11.40
CA ASN A 364 15.71 -10.00 10.85
C ASN A 364 14.44 -10.88 10.83
N ARG A 365 14.55 -12.21 10.69
CA ARG A 365 13.44 -13.17 10.89
C ARG A 365 12.80 -13.09 12.29
N SER A 366 13.56 -12.68 13.30
CA SER A 366 13.11 -12.59 14.71
C SER A 366 12.49 -11.24 15.11
N ARG A 367 12.58 -10.22 14.24
CA ARG A 367 11.97 -8.90 14.51
C ARG A 367 10.46 -8.97 14.35
N LYS A 368 9.74 -8.22 15.20
CA LYS A 368 8.32 -7.87 15.01
C LYS A 368 8.33 -6.48 14.37
N THR A 369 8.20 -6.39 13.06
CA THR A 369 8.00 -5.12 12.38
C THR A 369 6.52 -5.01 12.07
N ASP A 370 5.78 -4.44 13.02
CA ASP A 370 4.33 -4.23 12.94
C ASP A 370 3.91 -3.28 11.79
N ARG A 371 4.83 -2.68 11.02
CA ARG A 371 4.54 -1.54 10.11
C ARG A 371 4.15 -1.88 8.67
N VAL A 372 4.73 -2.88 8.01
CA VAL A 372 4.35 -3.24 6.61
C VAL A 372 3.08 -4.06 6.58
N ILE A 373 3.07 -5.01 7.51
CA ILE A 373 1.87 -5.74 7.88
C ILE A 373 0.82 -4.67 8.17
N SER A 374 1.14 -3.59 8.91
CA SER A 374 0.21 -2.46 9.08
C SER A 374 -0.20 -1.73 7.80
N ILE A 375 0.63 -1.37 6.81
CA ILE A 375 0.10 -0.59 5.68
C ILE A 375 -0.80 -1.43 4.75
N LEU A 376 -0.41 -2.67 4.42
CA LEU A 376 -1.28 -3.58 3.66
C LEU A 376 -2.55 -3.94 4.43
N PHE A 377 -2.42 -4.16 5.73
CA PHE A 377 -3.55 -4.36 6.63
C PHE A 377 -4.43 -3.13 6.75
N MET A 378 -3.89 -1.90 6.70
CA MET A 378 -4.68 -0.68 6.69
C MET A 378 -5.49 -0.56 5.41
N GLN A 379 -4.96 -1.02 4.26
CA GLN A 379 -5.74 -1.10 3.03
C GLN A 379 -6.84 -2.15 3.12
N GLU A 380 -6.51 -3.40 3.51
CA GLU A 380 -7.52 -4.44 3.72
C GLU A 380 -8.58 -3.99 4.75
N PHE A 381 -8.17 -3.29 5.80
CA PHE A 381 -9.05 -2.77 6.84
C PHE A 381 -9.98 -1.68 6.31
N LYS A 382 -9.47 -0.74 5.51
CA LYS A 382 -10.27 0.28 4.83
C LYS A 382 -11.27 -0.32 3.84
N GLU A 383 -10.87 -1.33 3.08
CA GLU A 383 -11.79 -2.06 2.20
C GLU A 383 -12.94 -2.70 2.99
N VAL A 384 -12.64 -3.30 4.15
CA VAL A 384 -13.66 -3.86 5.03
C VAL A 384 -14.52 -2.76 5.68
N LEU A 385 -13.95 -1.61 6.06
CA LEU A 385 -14.70 -0.46 6.56
C LEU A 385 -15.68 0.07 5.50
N LEU A 386 -15.21 0.28 4.27
CA LEU A 386 -16.03 0.72 3.14
C LEU A 386 -17.13 -0.29 2.80
N ARG A 387 -16.82 -1.59 2.82
CA ARG A 387 -17.83 -2.65 2.66
C ARG A 387 -18.86 -2.64 3.79
N THR A 388 -18.42 -2.37 5.02
CA THR A 388 -19.30 -2.28 6.19
C THR A 388 -20.20 -1.05 6.10
N LEU A 389 -19.66 0.09 5.66
CA LEU A 389 -20.42 1.30 5.37
C LEU A 389 -21.44 1.03 4.25
N GLY A 390 -21.06 0.44 3.13
CA GLY A 390 -21.98 0.10 2.04
C GLY A 390 -23.16 -0.77 2.53
N SER A 391 -22.88 -1.81 3.31
CA SER A 391 -23.92 -2.64 3.94
C SER A 391 -24.83 -1.84 4.88
N PHE A 392 -24.26 -0.93 5.69
CA PHE A 392 -25.03 -0.03 6.54
C PHE A 392 -25.95 0.89 5.73
N MET A 393 -25.45 1.45 4.63
CA MET A 393 -26.21 2.34 3.74
C MET A 393 -27.41 1.62 3.13
N ASP A 394 -27.18 0.43 2.57
CA ASP A 394 -28.23 -0.42 1.99
C ASP A 394 -29.27 -0.80 3.05
N PHE A 395 -28.81 -1.17 4.25
CA PHE A 395 -29.67 -1.50 5.38
C PHE A 395 -30.53 -0.31 5.81
N CYS A 396 -29.95 0.88 5.94
CA CYS A 396 -30.69 2.09 6.29
C CYS A 396 -31.73 2.46 5.22
N SER A 397 -31.35 2.36 3.94
CA SER A 397 -32.27 2.59 2.81
C SER A 397 -33.46 1.63 2.84
N ALA A 398 -33.21 0.34 3.03
CA ALA A 398 -34.25 -0.69 3.10
C ALA A 398 -35.21 -0.53 4.29
N ASN A 399 -34.76 0.09 5.39
CA ASN A 399 -35.56 0.29 6.61
C ASN A 399 -36.07 1.74 6.77
N GLY A 400 -35.85 2.62 5.78
CA GLY A 400 -36.25 4.02 5.84
C GLY A 400 -35.62 4.79 7.01
N LEU A 401 -34.35 4.50 7.33
CA LEU A 401 -33.60 5.14 8.41
C LEU A 401 -32.76 6.29 7.85
N ARG A 402 -32.92 7.48 8.41
CA ARG A 402 -32.07 8.64 8.08
C ARG A 402 -30.71 8.49 8.76
N TRP A 403 -29.66 8.85 8.04
CA TRP A 403 -28.29 8.92 8.55
C TRP A 403 -27.48 9.94 7.75
N TYR A 404 -26.38 10.42 8.33
CA TYR A 404 -25.48 11.36 7.67
C TYR A 404 -24.03 11.04 8.04
N LEU A 405 -23.11 11.11 7.09
CA LEU A 405 -21.69 10.93 7.35
C LEU A 405 -21.18 12.04 8.31
N ALA A 406 -20.39 11.66 9.31
CA ALA A 406 -19.95 12.55 10.38
C ALA A 406 -18.41 12.67 10.42
N TYR A 407 -17.93 13.66 11.19
CA TYR A 407 -16.53 13.83 11.60
C TYR A 407 -15.50 13.63 10.47
N GLY A 408 -14.50 12.74 10.67
CA GLY A 408 -13.42 12.45 9.73
C GLY A 408 -13.93 11.99 8.37
N GLY A 409 -14.97 11.15 8.36
CA GLY A 409 -15.64 10.70 7.12
C GLY A 409 -16.20 11.86 6.30
N ALA A 410 -16.88 12.81 6.94
CA ALA A 410 -17.42 13.98 6.25
C ALA A 410 -16.31 14.88 5.68
N ILE A 411 -15.20 15.08 6.42
CA ILE A 411 -14.02 15.77 5.88
C ILE A 411 -13.46 15.00 4.66
N GLY A 412 -13.39 13.68 4.77
CA GLY A 412 -12.96 12.78 3.71
C GLY A 412 -13.77 12.97 2.42
N ALA A 413 -15.10 12.90 2.51
CA ALA A 413 -15.99 13.08 1.36
C ALA A 413 -15.82 14.45 0.69
N VAL A 414 -15.71 15.52 1.48
CA VAL A 414 -15.58 16.88 0.94
C VAL A 414 -14.21 17.10 0.31
N ARG A 415 -13.13 16.79 1.04
CA ARG A 415 -11.75 17.17 0.73
C ARG A 415 -11.00 16.12 -0.10
N HIS A 416 -11.19 14.84 0.20
CA HIS A 416 -10.41 13.72 -0.36
C HIS A 416 -11.19 12.87 -1.35
N LYS A 417 -12.52 13.03 -1.43
CA LYS A 417 -13.42 12.16 -2.22
C LYS A 417 -13.37 10.69 -1.77
N GLY A 418 -13.06 10.47 -0.49
CA GLY A 418 -12.79 9.18 0.12
C GLY A 418 -12.40 9.34 1.58
N MET A 419 -12.09 8.24 2.27
CA MET A 419 -11.60 8.27 3.64
C MET A 419 -10.33 9.12 3.78
N VAL A 420 -10.16 9.79 4.92
CA VAL A 420 -8.90 10.48 5.21
C VAL A 420 -7.76 9.44 5.25
N PRO A 421 -6.57 9.70 4.66
CA PRO A 421 -5.54 8.67 4.51
C PRO A 421 -5.05 8.03 5.82
N TRP A 422 -5.11 8.76 6.93
CA TRP A 422 -4.72 8.29 8.26
C TRP A 422 -5.91 7.99 9.18
N ASP A 423 -7.16 8.08 8.68
CA ASP A 423 -8.36 7.63 9.41
C ASP A 423 -8.45 6.10 9.42
N ASP A 424 -9.11 5.58 10.45
CA ASP A 424 -9.28 4.15 10.67
C ASP A 424 -10.66 3.76 11.24
N ASP A 425 -11.61 4.69 11.23
CA ASP A 425 -13.01 4.46 11.56
C ASP A 425 -13.94 5.28 10.64
N ILE A 426 -15.25 5.01 10.76
CA ILE A 426 -16.29 5.71 10.03
C ILE A 426 -17.42 6.01 11.01
N ASP A 427 -17.72 7.29 11.14
CA ASP A 427 -18.80 7.79 11.98
C ASP A 427 -19.98 8.27 11.14
N VAL A 428 -21.18 8.03 11.66
CA VAL A 428 -22.42 8.58 11.12
C VAL A 428 -23.28 9.17 12.22
N TYR A 429 -23.98 10.24 11.89
CA TYR A 429 -25.08 10.76 12.68
C TYR A 429 -26.39 10.08 12.30
N MET A 430 -27.26 9.87 13.29
CA MET A 430 -28.61 9.35 13.09
C MET A 430 -29.61 10.11 13.98
N PRO A 431 -30.68 10.70 13.43
CA PRO A 431 -31.73 11.31 14.24
C PRO A 431 -32.29 10.35 15.29
N ARG A 432 -32.54 10.85 16.51
CA ARG A 432 -33.01 10.02 17.65
C ARG A 432 -34.19 9.11 17.29
N GLU A 433 -35.16 9.58 16.52
CA GLU A 433 -36.31 8.77 16.09
C GLU A 433 -35.88 7.51 15.32
N ASP A 434 -34.91 7.63 14.41
CA ASP A 434 -34.40 6.52 13.62
C ASP A 434 -33.43 5.65 14.41
N TYR A 435 -32.69 6.25 15.34
CA TYR A 435 -31.86 5.54 16.31
C TYR A 435 -32.70 4.60 17.20
N GLU A 436 -33.86 5.05 17.68
CA GLU A 436 -34.80 4.20 18.45
C GLU A 436 -35.43 3.09 17.59
N LYS A 437 -35.62 3.32 16.29
CA LYS A 437 -36.05 2.26 15.35
C LYS A 437 -34.93 1.23 15.19
N LEU A 438 -33.69 1.67 14.96
CA LEU A 438 -32.53 0.80 14.78
C LEU A 438 -32.34 -0.16 15.97
N LEU A 439 -32.52 0.32 17.20
CA LEU A 439 -32.44 -0.51 18.42
C LEU A 439 -33.45 -1.66 18.47
N LYS A 440 -34.56 -1.56 17.74
CA LYS A 440 -35.68 -2.52 17.75
C LYS A 440 -35.65 -3.50 16.58
N ILE A 441 -34.78 -3.30 15.60
CA ILE A 441 -34.65 -4.19 14.44
C ILE A 441 -33.76 -5.37 14.82
N ASP A 442 -34.26 -6.59 14.60
CA ASP A 442 -33.50 -7.83 14.82
C ASP A 442 -33.00 -8.47 13.51
N ALA A 443 -33.62 -8.17 12.37
CA ALA A 443 -33.26 -8.71 11.06
C ALA A 443 -32.18 -7.85 10.40
N PHE A 444 -30.95 -8.38 10.32
CA PHE A 444 -29.81 -7.74 9.67
C PHE A 444 -29.35 -8.53 8.45
N PRO A 445 -28.63 -7.90 7.49
CA PRO A 445 -27.98 -8.61 6.40
C PRO A 445 -27.02 -9.67 6.92
N ASP A 446 -26.78 -10.72 6.11
CA ASP A 446 -25.92 -11.83 6.53
C ASP A 446 -24.51 -11.36 6.92
N GLY A 447 -24.03 -11.83 8.06
CA GLY A 447 -22.75 -11.42 8.63
C GLY A 447 -22.74 -10.04 9.30
N TYR A 448 -23.85 -9.31 9.38
CA TYR A 448 -23.91 -7.98 10.03
C TYR A 448 -24.80 -7.94 11.27
N GLY A 449 -24.69 -6.88 12.06
CA GLY A 449 -25.58 -6.62 13.20
C GLY A 449 -25.23 -5.33 13.94
N ILE A 450 -25.80 -5.15 15.14
CA ILE A 450 -25.47 -4.01 16.01
C ILE A 450 -24.98 -4.43 17.40
N LEU A 451 -24.16 -3.58 17.99
CA LEU A 451 -23.78 -3.61 19.41
C LEU A 451 -24.21 -2.30 20.07
N ALA A 452 -24.89 -2.38 21.22
CA ALA A 452 -25.34 -1.22 21.97
C ALA A 452 -25.45 -1.52 23.46
N ALA A 453 -25.12 -0.56 24.32
CA ALA A 453 -25.36 -0.70 25.76
C ALA A 453 -26.86 -0.90 26.10
N ARG A 454 -27.76 -0.47 25.21
CA ARG A 454 -29.22 -0.68 25.34
C ARG A 454 -29.70 -2.05 24.88
N ARG A 455 -28.86 -2.89 24.24
CA ARG A 455 -29.20 -4.26 23.82
C ARG A 455 -28.60 -5.30 24.77
N GLY A 456 -29.44 -6.14 25.37
CA GLY A 456 -29.16 -6.91 26.59
C GLY A 456 -28.01 -7.94 26.54
N ASP A 457 -27.59 -8.34 25.35
CA ASP A 457 -26.83 -9.59 25.17
C ASP A 457 -25.35 -9.50 25.57
N TYR A 458 -24.79 -8.30 25.62
CA TYR A 458 -23.37 -8.07 25.95
C TYR A 458 -23.15 -6.80 26.80
N ASP A 459 -22.07 -6.80 27.59
CA ASP A 459 -21.58 -5.62 28.32
C ASP A 459 -20.81 -4.69 27.37
N VAL A 460 -21.54 -3.90 26.58
CA VAL A 460 -20.99 -3.00 25.55
C VAL A 460 -20.47 -1.69 26.17
N PRO A 461 -19.20 -1.28 25.96
CA PRO A 461 -18.58 -0.13 26.61
C PRO A 461 -18.66 1.18 25.80
N PHE A 462 -19.67 1.31 24.93
CA PHE A 462 -19.96 2.50 24.10
C PHE A 462 -21.34 3.08 24.44
N SER A 463 -21.46 4.41 24.46
CA SER A 463 -22.72 5.11 24.78
C SER A 463 -23.60 5.33 23.55
N TYR A 464 -23.22 4.74 22.43
CA TYR A 464 -23.84 4.85 21.12
C TYR A 464 -23.88 3.45 20.45
N ILE A 465 -24.49 3.34 19.26
CA ILE A 465 -24.60 2.05 18.53
C ILE A 465 -23.35 1.87 17.66
N LYS A 466 -22.85 0.63 17.58
CA LYS A 466 -21.94 0.22 16.51
C LYS A 466 -22.68 -0.71 15.55
N TYR A 467 -22.69 -0.41 14.26
CA TYR A 467 -23.08 -1.36 13.21
C TYR A 467 -21.85 -2.16 12.80
N VAL A 468 -21.90 -3.49 12.85
CA VAL A 468 -20.70 -4.33 12.85
C VAL A 468 -20.73 -5.45 11.81
N ASP A 469 -19.57 -5.74 11.20
CA ASP A 469 -19.30 -6.93 10.40
C ASP A 469 -18.84 -8.09 11.31
N ARG A 470 -19.77 -8.99 11.62
CA ARG A 470 -19.57 -10.15 12.51
C ARG A 470 -18.71 -11.25 11.90
N ARG A 471 -18.32 -11.16 10.62
CA ARG A 471 -17.36 -12.09 10.00
C ARG A 471 -15.92 -11.78 10.38
N THR A 472 -15.70 -10.58 10.94
CA THR A 472 -14.39 -10.08 11.35
C THR A 472 -14.29 -10.01 12.87
N SER A 473 -13.06 -9.95 13.37
CA SER A 473 -12.77 -9.64 14.76
C SER A 473 -12.02 -8.33 14.89
N LEU A 474 -12.47 -7.50 15.83
CA LEU A 474 -11.79 -6.26 16.19
C LEU A 474 -12.03 -5.98 17.69
N GLN A 475 -10.97 -5.66 18.41
CA GLN A 475 -11.04 -5.21 19.81
C GLN A 475 -10.34 -3.85 19.95
N GLU A 476 -11.11 -2.78 20.06
CA GLU A 476 -10.62 -1.39 20.19
C GLU A 476 -9.94 -1.10 21.52
N MET A 477 -10.31 -1.84 22.58
CA MET A 477 -9.88 -1.52 23.93
C MET A 477 -9.52 -2.78 24.72
N TRP A 478 -8.24 -2.94 25.06
CA TRP A 478 -7.73 -4.14 25.73
C TRP A 478 -8.41 -4.48 27.07
N LYS A 479 -8.89 -3.47 27.80
CA LYS A 479 -9.57 -3.62 29.10
C LYS A 479 -10.98 -4.22 28.98
N TYR A 480 -11.56 -4.23 27.78
CA TYR A 480 -12.93 -4.68 27.52
C TYR A 480 -12.89 -5.80 26.49
N ARG A 481 -13.28 -7.01 26.88
CA ARG A 481 -13.33 -8.16 25.95
C ARG A 481 -14.63 -8.14 25.14
N VAL A 482 -14.78 -7.11 24.32
CA VAL A 482 -15.86 -7.01 23.35
C VAL A 482 -15.22 -7.10 21.98
N ASP A 483 -15.53 -8.18 21.29
CA ASP A 483 -15.14 -8.38 19.90
C ASP A 483 -16.18 -7.70 19.01
N THR A 484 -15.90 -6.44 18.67
CA THR A 484 -16.80 -5.62 17.86
C THR A 484 -16.86 -6.10 16.43
N GLY A 485 -15.76 -6.60 15.86
CA GLY A 485 -15.61 -6.69 14.41
C GLY A 485 -15.43 -5.30 13.81
N VAL A 486 -15.12 -5.19 12.52
CA VAL A 486 -15.07 -3.89 11.83
C VAL A 486 -16.45 -3.24 11.86
N PHE A 487 -16.50 -1.92 12.07
CA PHE A 487 -17.74 -1.25 12.43
C PHE A 487 -17.92 0.13 11.79
N VAL A 488 -19.15 0.63 11.86
CA VAL A 488 -19.54 2.03 11.67
C VAL A 488 -20.14 2.52 12.99
N ASP A 489 -19.64 3.64 13.51
CA ASP A 489 -20.13 4.26 14.75
C ASP A 489 -21.35 5.14 14.46
N VAL A 490 -22.47 4.84 15.12
CA VAL A 490 -23.76 5.50 14.90
C VAL A 490 -24.06 6.39 16.10
N PHE A 491 -23.82 7.69 15.95
CA PHE A 491 -24.08 8.70 16.97
C PHE A 491 -25.51 9.24 16.88
N PRO A 492 -26.27 9.24 17.99
CA PRO A 492 -27.60 9.82 18.00
C PRO A 492 -27.53 11.36 17.92
N LEU A 493 -28.41 11.94 17.12
CA LEU A 493 -28.73 13.37 17.14
C LEU A 493 -30.00 13.60 17.97
N ASP A 494 -29.81 14.12 19.17
CA ASP A 494 -30.88 14.39 20.15
C ASP A 494 -31.38 15.82 19.99
N SER A 495 -32.71 16.02 19.99
CA SER A 495 -33.27 17.38 19.99
C SER A 495 -32.89 18.15 21.26
N CYS A 496 -32.63 19.45 21.14
CA CYS A 496 -32.42 20.34 22.29
C CYS A 496 -32.80 21.79 21.97
N ASP A 497 -32.90 22.59 23.03
CA ASP A 497 -33.25 24.02 23.00
C ASP A 497 -32.06 24.95 22.68
N GLY A 498 -30.84 24.40 22.60
CA GLY A 498 -29.61 25.15 22.35
C GLY A 498 -28.98 25.78 23.59
N ASP A 499 -29.53 25.59 24.81
CA ASP A 499 -28.88 26.07 26.04
C ASP A 499 -27.64 25.22 26.36
N VAL A 500 -26.49 25.71 25.92
CA VAL A 500 -25.18 25.08 26.11
C VAL A 500 -24.92 24.71 27.57
N SER A 501 -25.34 25.54 28.53
CA SER A 501 -25.04 25.30 29.95
C SER A 501 -25.89 24.17 30.52
N ALA A 502 -27.19 24.16 30.19
CA ALA A 502 -28.10 23.08 30.60
C ALA A 502 -27.71 21.75 29.95
N ILE A 503 -27.41 21.76 28.65
CA ILE A 503 -26.99 20.59 27.89
C ILE A 503 -25.67 20.04 28.44
N ASP A 504 -24.68 20.90 28.73
CA ASP A 504 -23.40 20.47 29.27
C ASP A 504 -23.53 19.87 30.68
N ALA A 505 -24.38 20.44 31.53
CA ALA A 505 -24.69 19.89 32.85
C ALA A 505 -25.35 18.50 32.75
N PHE A 506 -26.29 18.34 31.82
CA PHE A 506 -26.92 17.05 31.54
C PHE A 506 -25.89 16.04 31.00
N ARG A 507 -25.10 16.42 29.99
CA ARG A 507 -24.06 15.60 29.36
C ARG A 507 -23.03 15.10 30.37
N LYS A 508 -22.55 15.98 31.26
CA LYS A 508 -21.63 15.60 32.34
C LYS A 508 -22.22 14.51 33.24
N LYS A 509 -23.49 14.63 33.61
CA LYS A 509 -24.19 13.62 34.42
C LYS A 509 -24.40 12.31 33.64
N TYR A 510 -24.83 12.41 32.40
CA TYR A 510 -25.03 11.31 31.45
C TYR A 510 -23.75 10.49 31.28
N LEU A 511 -22.66 11.14 30.87
CA LEU A 511 -21.36 10.51 30.70
C LEU A 511 -20.78 9.99 32.02
N LYS A 512 -20.95 10.68 33.15
CA LYS A 512 -20.49 10.17 34.46
C LYS A 512 -21.16 8.84 34.82
N ILE A 513 -22.46 8.71 34.62
CA ILE A 513 -23.19 7.45 34.88
C ILE A 513 -22.73 6.36 33.91
N PHE A 514 -22.58 6.71 32.63
CA PHE A 514 -22.05 5.78 31.63
C PHE A 514 -20.63 5.30 31.98
N GLN A 515 -19.75 6.19 32.42
CA GLN A 515 -18.38 5.86 32.84
C GLN A 515 -18.37 4.91 34.04
N LEU A 516 -19.30 5.05 35.00
CA LEU A 516 -19.43 4.13 36.13
C LEU A 516 -19.88 2.73 35.68
N TYR A 517 -20.84 2.67 34.74
CA TYR A 517 -21.21 1.41 34.08
C TYR A 517 -20.00 0.80 33.35
N LYS A 518 -19.37 1.56 32.45
CA LYS A 518 -18.20 1.16 31.65
C LYS A 518 -17.09 0.62 32.55
N ARG A 519 -16.72 1.30 33.64
CA ARG A 519 -15.74 0.80 34.62
C ARG A 519 -16.08 -0.57 35.18
N GLY A 520 -17.36 -0.82 35.50
CA GLY A 520 -17.82 -2.12 36.00
C GLY A 520 -17.70 -3.27 34.98
N THR A 521 -17.56 -2.97 33.69
CA THR A 521 -17.36 -3.97 32.61
C THR A 521 -15.89 -4.35 32.38
N ARG A 522 -14.94 -3.62 32.99
CA ARG A 522 -13.50 -3.85 32.79
C ARG A 522 -13.07 -5.20 33.32
N LYS A 523 -12.16 -5.85 32.58
CA LYS A 523 -11.49 -7.08 33.02
C LYS A 523 -10.02 -6.78 33.33
N TYR A 524 -9.59 -7.18 34.52
CA TYR A 524 -8.21 -7.05 34.97
C TYR A 524 -7.50 -8.41 34.87
N ARG A 525 -6.32 -8.44 34.26
CA ARG A 525 -5.44 -9.62 34.23
C ARG A 525 -4.51 -9.61 35.43
N PHE A 526 -3.97 -10.78 35.77
CA PHE A 526 -2.97 -10.89 36.83
C PHE A 526 -1.69 -10.11 36.49
N GLU A 527 -1.29 -10.08 35.21
CA GLU A 527 -0.11 -9.30 34.79
C GLU A 527 -0.29 -7.79 35.01
N ASP A 528 -1.51 -7.25 34.86
CA ASP A 528 -1.79 -5.83 35.09
C ASP A 528 -1.55 -5.46 36.56
N TRP A 529 -1.98 -6.35 37.47
CA TRP A 529 -1.77 -6.20 38.90
C TRP A 529 -0.30 -6.29 39.27
N LYS A 530 0.41 -7.28 38.70
CA LYS A 530 1.85 -7.46 38.90
C LYS A 530 2.63 -6.20 38.47
N LYS A 531 2.34 -5.66 37.29
CA LYS A 531 2.99 -4.44 36.77
C LYS A 531 2.69 -3.21 37.61
N SER A 532 1.43 -3.02 38.05
CA SER A 532 1.08 -1.90 38.92
C SER A 532 1.75 -2.01 40.30
N TRP A 533 1.90 -3.23 40.82
CA TRP A 533 2.60 -3.50 42.07
C TRP A 533 4.12 -3.24 41.97
N GLU A 534 4.75 -3.73 40.90
CA GLU A 534 6.18 -3.49 40.60
C GLU A 534 6.49 -1.99 40.43
N ARG A 535 5.54 -1.21 39.92
CA ARG A 535 5.66 0.25 39.74
C ARG A 535 5.21 1.07 40.95
N LEU A 536 4.75 0.43 42.02
CA LEU A 536 4.19 1.09 43.22
C LEU A 536 3.03 2.07 42.89
N ASP A 537 2.23 1.77 41.86
CA ASP A 537 1.08 2.59 41.45
C ASP A 537 -0.16 2.23 42.28
N PHE A 538 -0.18 2.73 43.52
CA PHE A 538 -1.28 2.51 44.46
C PHE A 538 -2.63 3.03 43.95
N HIS A 539 -2.63 4.07 43.11
CA HIS A 539 -3.86 4.60 42.53
C HIS A 539 -4.49 3.58 41.58
N ALA A 540 -3.72 3.02 40.65
CA ALA A 540 -4.19 2.00 39.72
C ALA A 540 -4.70 0.75 40.44
N ILE A 541 -4.03 0.33 41.52
CA ILE A 541 -4.45 -0.78 42.37
C ILE A 541 -5.81 -0.49 43.01
N CYS A 542 -5.97 0.68 43.65
CA CYS A 542 -7.24 1.10 44.25
C CYS A 542 -8.37 1.16 43.23
N VAL A 543 -8.12 1.70 42.04
CA VAL A 543 -9.11 1.73 40.95
C VAL A 543 -9.51 0.32 40.54
N ALA A 544 -8.55 -0.60 40.39
CA ALA A 544 -8.83 -2.00 40.04
C ALA A 544 -9.67 -2.72 41.10
N VAL A 545 -9.38 -2.49 42.38
CA VAL A 545 -10.17 -3.02 43.50
C VAL A 545 -11.60 -2.49 43.46
N ILE A 546 -11.79 -1.18 43.31
CA ILE A 546 -13.12 -0.56 43.21
C ILE A 546 -13.89 -1.11 42.00
N ASP A 547 -13.25 -1.17 40.83
CA ASP A 547 -13.88 -1.66 39.61
C ASP A 547 -14.32 -3.12 39.77
N ARG A 548 -13.47 -3.98 40.36
CA ARG A 548 -13.73 -5.43 40.50
C ARG A 548 -14.69 -5.78 41.64
N CYS A 549 -14.57 -5.13 42.79
CA CYS A 549 -15.29 -5.49 44.01
C CYS A 549 -16.59 -4.71 44.18
N ILE A 550 -16.71 -3.52 43.60
CA ILE A 550 -17.89 -2.66 43.75
C ILE A 550 -18.59 -2.47 42.41
N LEU A 551 -17.93 -1.82 41.45
CA LEU A 551 -18.60 -1.39 40.21
C LEU A 551 -19.01 -2.58 39.33
N ARG A 552 -18.28 -3.70 39.37
CA ARG A 552 -18.67 -4.94 38.67
C ARG A 552 -20.07 -5.40 39.04
N TYR A 553 -20.44 -5.34 40.31
CA TYR A 553 -21.78 -5.76 40.76
C TYR A 553 -22.82 -4.66 40.54
N LEU A 554 -22.43 -3.39 40.69
CA LEU A 554 -23.33 -2.25 40.44
C LEU A 554 -23.52 -1.93 38.95
N ARG A 555 -22.78 -2.56 38.03
CA ARG A 555 -22.80 -2.20 36.60
C ARG A 555 -24.19 -2.29 35.98
N TYR A 556 -25.00 -3.30 36.35
CA TYR A 556 -26.37 -3.42 35.84
C TYR A 556 -27.28 -2.30 36.33
N TRP A 557 -27.08 -1.83 37.57
CA TRP A 557 -27.80 -0.68 38.10
C TRP A 557 -27.43 0.60 37.36
N TYR A 558 -26.13 0.84 37.16
CA TYR A 558 -25.65 1.99 36.36
C TYR A 558 -26.10 1.90 34.90
N ARG A 559 -26.12 0.70 34.30
CA ARG A 559 -26.64 0.45 32.95
C ARG A 559 -28.12 0.80 32.86
N SER A 560 -28.95 0.32 33.79
CA SER A 560 -30.38 0.65 33.82
C SER A 560 -30.60 2.16 33.99
N ARG A 561 -29.81 2.82 34.83
CA ARG A 561 -29.89 4.27 35.02
C ARG A 561 -29.46 5.04 33.77
N PHE A 562 -28.39 4.59 33.09
CA PHE A 562 -27.96 5.13 31.81
C PHE A 562 -29.05 4.96 30.75
N ASN A 563 -29.58 3.74 30.59
CA ASN A 563 -30.64 3.45 29.61
C ASN A 563 -31.87 4.33 29.81
N LYS A 564 -32.32 4.53 31.06
CA LYS A 564 -33.44 5.44 31.36
C LYS A 564 -33.16 6.89 30.98
N MET A 565 -31.92 7.35 31.16
CA MET A 565 -31.54 8.70 30.74
C MET A 565 -31.46 8.82 29.23
N ASP A 566 -30.87 7.84 28.55
CA ASP A 566 -30.80 7.83 27.08
C ASP A 566 -32.21 7.73 26.45
N GLU A 567 -33.08 6.86 26.98
CA GLU A 567 -34.49 6.73 26.57
C GLU A 567 -35.27 8.03 26.72
N SER A 568 -34.98 8.82 27.76
CA SER A 568 -35.67 10.10 27.97
C SER A 568 -35.39 11.14 26.88
N LEU A 569 -34.29 11.00 26.12
CA LEU A 569 -33.94 11.90 25.03
C LEU A 569 -34.86 11.74 23.81
N ALA A 570 -35.57 10.62 23.69
CA ALA A 570 -36.57 10.43 22.66
C ALA A 570 -37.77 11.39 22.79
N GLY A 571 -37.99 11.96 23.98
CA GLY A 571 -39.02 12.98 24.23
C GLY A 571 -38.50 14.42 24.19
N SER A 572 -37.23 14.65 23.84
CA SER A 572 -36.68 15.99 23.78
C SER A 572 -37.18 16.75 22.55
N GLU A 573 -37.41 18.05 22.72
CA GLU A 573 -37.85 18.98 21.66
C GLU A 573 -36.89 20.17 21.57
N GLY A 574 -37.04 20.97 20.51
CA GLY A 574 -36.25 22.18 20.24
C GLY A 574 -35.70 22.24 18.83
N ASP A 575 -35.11 23.38 18.48
CA ASP A 575 -34.67 23.71 17.12
C ASP A 575 -33.23 23.26 16.80
N TYR A 576 -32.55 22.65 17.77
CA TYR A 576 -31.17 22.18 17.64
C TYR A 576 -31.07 20.67 17.82
N TYR A 577 -30.00 20.09 17.29
CA TYR A 577 -29.53 18.74 17.60
C TYR A 577 -28.30 18.80 18.49
N VAL A 578 -28.09 17.76 19.30
CA VAL A 578 -26.84 17.52 20.02
C VAL A 578 -26.42 16.05 19.98
N SER A 579 -25.12 15.78 19.82
CA SER A 579 -24.53 14.44 20.03
C SER A 579 -23.81 14.39 21.39
N LEU A 580 -24.42 13.71 22.36
CA LEU A 580 -23.91 13.67 23.74
C LEU A 580 -22.69 12.75 23.91
N GLY A 581 -22.57 11.74 23.04
CA GLY A 581 -21.54 10.70 23.09
C GLY A 581 -20.20 11.08 22.44
N SER A 582 -20.16 12.22 21.76
CA SER A 582 -18.97 12.75 21.08
C SER A 582 -17.78 13.01 22.03
N PRO A 583 -16.52 12.94 21.56
CA PRO A 583 -15.35 13.40 22.31
C PRO A 583 -15.21 14.93 22.39
N TYR A 584 -15.91 15.71 21.56
CA TYR A 584 -15.75 17.15 21.48
C TYR A 584 -16.45 17.92 22.61
N PRO A 585 -16.05 19.17 22.92
CA PRO A 585 -16.76 20.02 23.86
C PRO A 585 -18.22 20.25 23.44
N THR A 586 -19.13 20.33 24.42
CA THR A 586 -20.58 20.37 24.19
C THR A 586 -21.01 21.48 23.23
N PHE A 587 -20.42 22.67 23.34
CA PHE A 587 -20.77 23.81 22.47
C PHE A 587 -20.43 23.58 20.99
N LYS A 588 -19.52 22.66 20.66
CA LYS A 588 -19.19 22.29 19.27
C LYS A 588 -20.15 21.23 18.70
N GLU A 589 -20.88 20.56 19.57
CA GLU A 589 -21.78 19.44 19.23
C GLU A 589 -23.25 19.84 19.15
N ILE A 590 -23.56 21.13 19.23
CA ILE A 590 -24.92 21.66 19.12
C ILE A 590 -25.12 22.21 17.71
N TYR A 591 -26.04 21.65 16.93
CA TYR A 591 -26.22 21.96 15.52
C TYR A 591 -27.63 22.47 15.24
N SER A 592 -27.79 23.44 14.34
CA SER A 592 -29.13 23.84 13.90
C SER A 592 -29.80 22.69 13.14
N LYS A 593 -31.06 22.37 13.48
CA LYS A 593 -31.84 21.37 12.72
C LYS A 593 -32.03 21.75 11.25
N GLU A 594 -32.03 23.05 10.95
CA GLU A 594 -32.12 23.55 9.57
C GLU A 594 -30.98 23.03 8.68
N TRP A 595 -29.79 22.75 9.25
CA TRP A 595 -28.68 22.19 8.49
C TRP A 595 -28.95 20.78 7.95
N PHE A 596 -29.90 20.06 8.56
CA PHE A 596 -30.25 18.67 8.25
C PHE A 596 -31.57 18.54 7.49
N LYS A 597 -32.24 19.66 7.14
CA LYS A 597 -33.51 19.64 6.39
C LYS A 597 -33.36 18.97 5.02
N ASP A 598 -32.28 19.32 4.33
CA ASP A 598 -31.92 18.78 3.02
C ASP A 598 -30.62 17.98 3.12
N THR A 599 -30.38 17.15 2.10
CA THR A 599 -29.23 16.26 2.03
C THR A 599 -28.46 16.51 0.74
N THR A 600 -27.13 16.43 0.82
CA THR A 600 -26.22 16.49 -0.32
C THR A 600 -25.49 15.17 -0.46
N THR A 601 -25.45 14.63 -1.66
CA THR A 601 -24.69 13.41 -1.99
C THR A 601 -23.26 13.75 -2.38
N MET A 602 -22.29 12.96 -1.91
CA MET A 602 -20.87 13.11 -2.26
C MET A 602 -20.21 11.77 -2.59
N GLN A 603 -19.17 11.82 -3.42
CA GLN A 603 -18.31 10.67 -3.72
C GLN A 603 -17.38 10.36 -2.53
N PHE A 604 -17.25 9.08 -2.22
CA PHE A 604 -16.43 8.57 -1.12
C PHE A 604 -15.91 7.16 -1.44
N ASP A 605 -14.69 7.07 -1.99
CA ASP A 605 -14.03 5.80 -2.35
C ASP A 605 -14.93 4.82 -3.14
N GLY A 606 -15.63 5.34 -4.16
CA GLY A 606 -16.53 4.56 -5.00
C GLY A 606 -17.95 4.37 -4.44
N LEU A 607 -18.25 4.90 -3.24
CA LEU A 607 -19.60 4.99 -2.69
C LEU A 607 -20.18 6.41 -2.86
N GLU A 608 -21.51 6.49 -2.86
CA GLU A 608 -22.25 7.75 -2.80
C GLU A 608 -22.86 7.97 -1.41
N VAL A 609 -22.20 8.80 -0.60
CA VAL A 609 -22.55 9.03 0.81
C VAL A 609 -23.40 10.29 0.98
N GLN A 610 -24.21 10.31 2.04
CA GLN A 610 -25.11 11.41 2.36
C GLN A 610 -24.51 12.32 3.44
N LEU A 611 -24.49 13.63 3.19
CA LEU A 611 -24.13 14.67 4.16
C LEU A 611 -25.31 15.65 4.33
N PRO A 612 -25.46 16.30 5.49
CA PRO A 612 -26.46 17.36 5.65
C PRO A 612 -26.15 18.52 4.68
N ALA A 613 -27.16 19.19 4.14
CA ALA A 613 -26.93 20.34 3.25
C ALA A 613 -26.08 21.44 3.92
N GLY A 614 -26.20 21.59 5.25
CA GLY A 614 -25.37 22.49 6.06
C GLY A 614 -24.01 21.93 6.50
N TYR A 615 -23.46 20.91 5.83
CA TYR A 615 -22.22 20.24 6.24
C TYR A 615 -21.04 21.20 6.45
N ASP A 616 -20.90 22.26 5.64
CA ASP A 616 -19.77 23.19 5.75
C ASP A 616 -19.81 23.94 7.09
N SER A 617 -21.01 24.36 7.53
CA SER A 617 -21.19 25.00 8.84
C SER A 617 -20.92 24.03 9.98
N LEU A 618 -21.38 22.79 9.86
CA LEU A 618 -21.12 21.72 10.82
C LEU A 618 -19.61 21.45 10.99
N LEU A 619 -18.89 21.26 9.88
CA LEU A 619 -17.46 20.97 9.90
C LEU A 619 -16.64 22.16 10.42
N ARG A 620 -16.99 23.40 10.03
CA ARG A 620 -16.33 24.60 10.57
C ARG A 620 -16.53 24.77 12.06
N GLN A 621 -17.69 24.41 12.59
CA GLN A 621 -17.95 24.49 14.03
C GLN A 621 -17.05 23.56 14.84
N ILE A 622 -16.82 22.34 14.34
CA ILE A 622 -15.97 21.36 15.02
C ILE A 622 -14.48 21.67 14.81
N TYR A 623 -14.07 21.88 13.57
CA TYR A 623 -12.65 21.84 13.15
C TYR A 623 -12.06 23.20 12.75
N GLY A 624 -12.88 24.25 12.58
CA GLY A 624 -12.43 25.53 12.03
C GLY A 624 -12.18 25.42 10.52
N ASP A 625 -10.98 25.77 10.06
CA ASP A 625 -10.61 25.62 8.65
C ASP A 625 -10.24 24.17 8.31
N TYR A 626 -11.25 23.32 8.17
CA TYR A 626 -11.08 21.88 7.92
C TYR A 626 -10.51 21.57 6.52
N MET A 627 -10.52 22.54 5.60
CA MET A 627 -9.93 22.39 4.26
C MET A 627 -8.40 22.46 4.31
N GLN A 628 -7.84 23.16 5.30
CA GLN A 628 -6.40 23.16 5.53
C GLN A 628 -5.96 21.79 6.06
N MET A 629 -4.92 21.22 5.44
CA MET A 629 -4.35 19.96 5.93
C MET A 629 -3.64 20.17 7.27
N PRO A 630 -3.79 19.25 8.23
CA PRO A 630 -3.01 19.30 9.45
C PRO A 630 -1.51 19.11 9.16
N PRO A 631 -0.61 19.59 10.04
CA PRO A 631 0.82 19.28 10.02
C PRO A 631 1.09 17.77 9.90
N GLU A 632 2.19 17.36 9.25
CA GLU A 632 2.50 15.94 8.99
C GLU A 632 2.63 15.11 10.26
N ASP A 633 3.16 15.68 11.35
CA ASP A 633 3.27 15.05 12.67
C ASP A 633 1.92 14.79 13.36
N LYS A 634 0.83 15.32 12.80
CA LYS A 634 -0.54 15.12 13.28
C LYS A 634 -1.41 14.29 12.33
N ARG A 635 -0.79 13.63 11.34
CA ARG A 635 -1.46 12.76 10.35
C ARG A 635 -1.31 11.29 10.72
N GLU A 636 -1.66 10.96 11.95
CA GLU A 636 -1.66 9.58 12.48
C GLU A 636 -3.04 9.28 13.08
N SER A 637 -3.44 7.99 13.09
CA SER A 637 -4.63 7.58 13.83
C SER A 637 -4.33 7.55 15.34
N ASP A 638 -5.25 8.07 16.14
CA ASP A 638 -5.22 8.00 17.60
C ASP A 638 -5.87 6.71 18.15
N HIS A 639 -6.41 5.84 17.29
CA HIS A 639 -7.06 4.60 17.72
C HIS A 639 -6.09 3.42 17.86
N HIS A 640 -6.41 2.52 18.80
CA HIS A 640 -5.61 1.34 19.08
C HIS A 640 -6.39 0.06 18.78
N HIS A 641 -5.94 -0.70 17.78
CA HIS A 641 -6.50 -2.02 17.45
C HIS A 641 -5.75 -3.13 18.20
N TYR A 642 -6.32 -3.60 19.32
CA TYR A 642 -5.64 -4.55 20.21
C TYR A 642 -5.74 -6.01 19.74
N ILE A 643 -6.82 -6.34 19.05
CA ILE A 643 -7.02 -7.58 18.28
C ILE A 643 -7.69 -7.14 16.99
N LEU A 644 -7.22 -7.61 15.84
CA LEU A 644 -7.88 -7.37 14.56
C LEU A 644 -7.59 -8.53 13.59
N ASP A 645 -8.64 -9.19 13.12
CA ASP A 645 -8.63 -10.26 12.12
C ASP A 645 -9.78 -10.00 11.13
N LEU A 646 -9.41 -9.67 9.89
CA LEU A 646 -10.34 -9.26 8.84
C LEU A 646 -11.00 -10.44 8.11
N LYS A 647 -10.56 -11.68 8.39
CA LYS A 647 -10.93 -12.88 7.61
C LYS A 647 -11.79 -13.85 8.40
N ARG A 648 -11.80 -13.76 9.74
CA ARG A 648 -12.61 -14.64 10.59
C ARG A 648 -12.97 -14.00 11.93
N LYS A 649 -14.04 -14.52 12.53
CA LYS A 649 -14.38 -14.29 13.93
C LYS A 649 -13.51 -15.17 14.83
N LEU A 650 -12.86 -14.56 15.81
CA LEU A 650 -11.96 -15.19 16.78
C LEU A 650 -12.65 -15.55 18.10
N SER A 651 -13.85 -15.05 18.34
CA SER A 651 -14.62 -15.25 19.58
C SER A 651 -15.67 -16.33 19.50
#